data_AF-A0A1J3ESN3-F1
#
_entry.id   AF-A0A1J3ESN3-F1
#
_cell.length_a   1.000
_cell.length_b   1.000
_cell.length_c   1.000
_cell.angle_alpha   90.00
_cell.angle_beta   90.00
_cell.angle_gamma   90.00
#
_symmetry.space_group_name_H-M   'P 1'
#
loop_
_entity.id
_entity.type
_entity.pdbx_description
1 polymer ?
#
loop_
_entity_poly.entity_id
_entity_poly.type
_entity_poly.pdbx_seq_one_letter_code
_entity_poly.pdbx_strand_id
1 'polypeptide(L)'
;MEKISEELHKREVTPLMYNLSGREDLDTELLDRSSVGIVVLSNSHACSSESLDHLVAIMEHWKAQDFVYFKETHSDTGLEGREEAVQLQYLNPIQADRVHNWKAAMAEIASIYGHERTEGTQVMLAKEVVRNACIRLDLKKSKNVARILAFLNKSQPSDAEIVGLWGMAGIGKTSIAREIYGILAPQYDLCYFLEDFYLTCQKKGLRQMRDDFFSKVFGEISLSISACDIKPSFMRDWSHSKTILVVLDGVNYARDAEAVIGGFGWFSHGHRIILTSRRKQVLLQCKVKEPYEIQSLWEFESFRLCKQYLNGESEVISELMSCSSGIPLALRVLVSSVSKRHINDMKEHLQSLRRSPPTKIQESFQRSFDGLDENEKNIFLDLACFFRGENKDHVVQILDACGFFTYLGICELIDESLISLVDNRIEIPIPFQDIGRFIVNEEDKDPCERSRLWDSNDIADVLSKNSGTEAIEGIFMDACDLTCALSPTVFSNMHGLRLLKFYCSTSGNECKLNLPQGLDTLPDELRLLHWEYYPLKYLPKKFDPENLVEVNMPYSKMEKLWQGQKNLGKLKKIKLSHSRNLTDVTMLSEAMNLEHIDLEGCTSLVDVSTSIPLSGKLVSLNMKDCSDLRTLPAMVGLTSLKLLSLTDCSELEEIQDFAPNLKQLYLAGTLIRELPLSIENIGQLVTLDLENCRRLQHLPFGIRNSRSIVELKLSGCTSLKRIRAFQNLRP
;
A
#
# COMPACT_ATOMS: atom_id res chain seq x y z
N MET A 1 -33.44 22.08 18.44
CA MET A 1 -33.54 20.78 19.15
C MET A 1 -34.18 19.68 18.31
N GLU A 2 -35.47 19.75 17.94
CA GLU A 2 -36.12 18.65 17.18
C GLU A 2 -35.39 18.26 15.88
N LYS A 3 -35.02 19.23 15.04
CA LYS A 3 -34.23 18.98 13.81
C LYS A 3 -32.85 18.35 14.07
N ILE A 4 -32.21 18.66 15.21
CA ILE A 4 -30.93 18.08 15.60
C ILE A 4 -31.15 16.62 16.04
N SER A 5 -32.19 16.37 16.82
CA SER A 5 -32.58 15.02 17.23
C SER A 5 -32.96 14.14 16.04
N GLU A 6 -33.75 14.65 15.09
CA GLU A 6 -34.11 13.94 13.85
C GLU A 6 -32.87 13.60 13.02
N GLU A 7 -31.91 14.52 12.86
CA GLU A 7 -30.68 14.24 12.13
C GLU A 7 -29.73 13.28 12.87
N LEU A 8 -29.74 13.26 14.21
CA LEU A 8 -29.01 12.26 15.00
C LEU A 8 -29.64 10.87 14.86
N HIS A 9 -30.98 10.77 14.92
CA HIS A 9 -31.70 9.51 14.72
C HIS A 9 -31.55 8.96 13.30
N LYS A 10 -31.51 9.83 12.28
CA LYS A 10 -31.16 9.43 10.90
C LYS A 10 -29.77 8.80 10.78
N ARG A 11 -28.88 9.04 11.75
CA ARG A 11 -27.53 8.47 11.83
C ARG A 11 -27.38 7.38 12.88
N GLU A 12 -28.49 6.83 13.37
CA GLU A 12 -28.54 5.80 14.43
C GLU A 12 -27.82 6.22 15.73
N VAL A 13 -27.67 7.53 15.97
CA VAL A 13 -27.15 8.06 17.23
C VAL A 13 -28.34 8.43 18.11
N THR A 14 -28.49 7.77 19.24
CA THR A 14 -29.50 8.11 20.25
C THR A 14 -28.94 9.19 21.17
N PRO A 15 -29.40 10.46 21.08
CA PRO A 15 -28.97 11.48 22.01
C PRO A 15 -29.57 11.26 23.39
N LEU A 16 -28.78 11.48 24.43
CA LEU A 16 -29.29 11.73 25.76
C LEU A 16 -29.70 13.20 25.81
N MET A 17 -31.01 13.45 25.90
CA MET A 17 -31.58 14.80 25.89
C MET A 17 -31.83 15.25 27.33
N TYR A 18 -31.23 16.37 27.72
CA TYR A 18 -31.50 17.02 29.01
C TYR A 18 -32.02 18.43 28.79
N ASN A 19 -33.12 18.79 29.45
CA ASN A 19 -33.71 20.11 29.35
C ASN A 19 -33.51 20.89 30.66
N LEU A 20 -32.67 21.91 30.61
CA LEU A 20 -32.35 22.78 31.75
C LEU A 20 -33.55 23.59 32.29
N SER A 21 -34.69 23.63 31.59
CA SER A 21 -35.91 24.32 32.05
C SER A 21 -36.90 23.45 32.82
N GLY A 22 -36.65 22.14 32.95
CA GLY A 22 -37.50 21.22 33.73
C GLY A 22 -37.07 21.10 35.20
N ARG A 23 -38.02 20.82 36.10
CA ARG A 23 -37.77 20.48 37.51
C ARG A 23 -37.28 19.01 37.69
N GLU A 24 -36.45 18.53 36.78
CA GLU A 24 -35.91 17.17 36.87
C GLU A 24 -34.48 17.24 37.42
N ASP A 25 -34.23 16.50 38.50
CA ASP A 25 -32.90 16.39 39.11
C ASP A 25 -31.88 15.93 38.05
N LEU A 26 -30.70 16.57 38.04
CA LEU A 26 -29.62 16.22 37.13
C LEU A 26 -29.12 14.80 37.41
N ASP A 27 -29.47 13.85 36.54
CA ASP A 27 -28.96 12.49 36.62
C ASP A 27 -27.48 12.45 36.22
N THR A 28 -26.61 12.54 37.22
CA THR A 28 -25.15 12.53 37.06
C THR A 28 -24.62 11.28 36.34
N GLU A 29 -25.35 10.16 36.40
CA GLU A 29 -24.97 8.91 35.70
C GLU A 29 -25.11 9.03 34.17
N LEU A 30 -25.97 9.92 33.67
CA LEU A 30 -26.11 10.22 32.23
C LEU A 30 -24.93 11.05 31.69
N LEU A 31 -24.36 11.91 32.53
CA LEU A 31 -23.21 12.74 32.18
C LEU A 31 -21.94 11.89 32.04
N ASP A 32 -21.78 10.88 32.91
CA ASP A 32 -20.67 9.92 32.86
C ASP A 32 -20.67 9.01 31.60
N ARG A 33 -21.84 8.78 30.99
CA ARG A 33 -21.99 7.90 29.81
C ARG A 33 -21.87 8.64 28.48
N SER A 34 -21.74 9.97 28.51
CA SER A 34 -21.69 10.82 27.32
C SER A 34 -20.25 11.15 26.93
N SER A 35 -19.96 11.34 25.64
CA SER A 35 -18.57 11.63 25.16
C SER A 35 -18.46 12.89 24.27
N VAL A 36 -19.59 13.42 23.80
CA VAL A 36 -19.72 14.68 23.07
C VAL A 36 -21.03 15.35 23.51
N GLY A 37 -20.98 16.66 23.77
CA GLY A 37 -22.14 17.46 24.21
C GLY A 37 -22.53 18.52 23.17
N ILE A 38 -23.82 18.66 22.90
CA ILE A 38 -24.37 19.75 22.09
C ILE A 38 -25.20 20.63 23.03
N VAL A 39 -24.80 21.90 23.18
CA VAL A 39 -25.47 22.85 24.07
C VAL A 39 -26.24 23.86 23.24
N VAL A 40 -27.57 23.83 23.34
CA VAL A 40 -28.43 24.80 22.65
C VAL A 40 -28.90 25.83 23.64
N LEU A 41 -28.55 27.10 23.40
CA LEU A 41 -28.90 28.20 24.28
C LEU A 41 -30.06 29.03 23.69
N SER A 42 -31.26 28.86 24.22
CA SER A 42 -32.41 29.73 23.99
C SER A 42 -32.47 30.94 24.95
N ASN A 43 -33.28 31.94 24.57
CA ASN A 43 -33.49 33.18 25.33
C ASN A 43 -34.11 32.99 26.73
N SER A 44 -34.62 31.80 27.07
CA SER A 44 -35.30 31.52 28.33
C SER A 44 -34.45 30.77 29.38
N HIS A 45 -33.20 30.40 29.09
CA HIS A 45 -32.40 29.54 29.99
C HIS A 45 -31.75 30.24 31.18
N ALA A 46 -31.89 31.56 31.33
CA ALA A 46 -31.17 32.35 32.33
C ALA A 46 -32.07 32.92 33.45
N CYS A 47 -33.18 32.27 33.80
CA CYS A 47 -34.16 32.87 34.72
C CYS A 47 -34.37 32.14 36.07
N SER A 48 -33.79 30.96 36.30
CA SER A 48 -33.88 30.27 37.60
C SER A 48 -32.51 29.88 38.15
N SER A 49 -32.37 29.90 39.48
CA SER A 49 -31.14 29.48 40.17
C SER A 49 -30.81 28.00 39.95
N GLU A 50 -31.83 27.14 39.83
CA GLU A 50 -31.66 25.70 39.59
C GLU A 50 -31.04 25.41 38.20
N SER A 51 -31.45 26.12 37.15
CA SER A 51 -30.86 25.95 35.81
C SER A 51 -29.39 26.38 35.76
N LEU A 52 -29.02 27.40 36.53
CA LEU A 52 -27.64 27.89 36.63
C LEU A 52 -26.76 26.95 37.48
N ASP A 53 -27.31 26.36 38.54
CA ASP A 53 -26.62 25.32 39.32
C ASP A 53 -26.37 24.07 38.47
N HIS A 54 -27.37 23.63 37.69
CA HIS A 54 -27.19 22.52 36.74
C HIS A 54 -26.14 22.84 35.68
N LEU A 55 -26.11 24.06 35.16
CA LEU A 55 -25.09 24.51 34.20
C LEU A 55 -23.67 24.49 34.80
N VAL A 56 -23.51 24.87 36.08
CA VAL A 56 -22.22 24.75 36.78
C VAL A 56 -21.81 23.30 36.96
N ALA A 57 -22.71 22.44 37.46
CA ALA A 57 -22.42 21.01 37.66
C ALA A 57 -22.04 20.31 36.35
N ILE A 58 -22.76 20.65 35.28
CA ILE A 58 -22.48 20.20 33.92
C ILE A 58 -21.09 20.66 33.45
N MET A 59 -20.75 21.94 33.64
CA MET A 59 -19.44 22.47 33.27
C MET A 59 -18.28 21.87 34.08
N GLU A 60 -18.45 21.69 35.39
CA GLU A 60 -17.45 21.07 36.27
C GLU A 60 -17.21 19.60 35.90
N HIS A 61 -18.28 18.84 35.67
CA HIS A 61 -18.18 17.45 35.25
C HIS A 61 -17.49 17.32 33.90
N TRP A 62 -17.80 18.21 32.97
CA TRP A 62 -17.24 18.18 31.64
C TRP A 62 -15.77 18.64 31.58
N LYS A 63 -15.32 19.53 32.48
CA LYS A 63 -13.89 19.84 32.67
C LYS A 63 -13.08 18.62 33.05
N ALA A 64 -13.65 17.71 33.84
CA ALA A 64 -12.96 16.50 34.29
C ALA A 64 -12.77 15.46 33.17
N GLN A 65 -13.47 15.57 32.04
CA GLN A 65 -13.52 14.54 30.98
C GLN A 65 -13.12 15.03 29.57
N ASP A 66 -12.62 16.27 29.42
CA ASP A 66 -12.09 16.81 28.16
C ASP A 66 -13.13 16.79 26.99
N PHE A 67 -14.27 17.44 27.22
CA PHE A 67 -15.42 17.50 26.30
C PHE A 67 -15.28 18.53 25.17
N VAL A 68 -16.00 18.29 24.07
CA VAL A 68 -16.20 19.27 22.99
C VAL A 68 -17.65 19.71 22.98
N TYR A 69 -17.84 21.02 22.80
CA TYR A 69 -19.14 21.66 22.75
C TYR A 69 -19.44 22.27 21.39
N PHE A 70 -20.71 22.23 21.03
CA PHE A 70 -21.28 23.09 20.01
C PHE A 70 -22.33 23.97 20.67
N LYS A 71 -22.18 25.28 20.50
CA LYS A 71 -23.12 26.29 21.02
C LYS A 71 -23.97 26.84 19.88
N GLU A 72 -25.28 26.83 20.06
CA GLU A 72 -26.24 27.56 19.22
C GLU A 72 -26.87 28.68 20.06
N THR A 73 -26.72 29.94 19.61
CA THR A 73 -27.32 31.13 20.26
C THR A 73 -28.44 31.72 19.40
N HIS A 74 -29.45 32.26 20.08
CA HIS A 74 -30.70 32.75 19.49
C HIS A 74 -30.84 34.29 19.42
N SER A 75 -29.78 35.11 19.57
CA SER A 75 -29.92 36.60 19.54
C SER A 75 -28.67 37.43 19.18
N ASP A 76 -28.90 38.63 18.63
CA ASP A 76 -27.98 39.74 18.28
C ASP A 76 -27.31 40.49 19.46
N THR A 77 -27.53 40.05 20.71
CA THR A 77 -26.88 40.64 21.89
C THR A 77 -26.09 39.57 22.63
N GLY A 78 -24.78 39.77 22.75
CA GLY A 78 -23.84 38.81 23.34
C GLY A 78 -24.17 38.44 24.78
N LEU A 79 -23.70 37.26 25.23
CA LEU A 79 -23.83 36.80 26.61
C LEU A 79 -23.33 37.81 27.66
N GLU A 80 -22.42 38.72 27.27
CA GLU A 80 -21.83 39.76 28.11
C GLU A 80 -22.86 40.66 28.80
N GLY A 81 -23.96 41.03 28.12
CA GLY A 81 -25.03 41.87 28.71
C GLY A 81 -25.89 41.14 29.76
N ARG A 82 -25.78 39.81 29.89
CA ARG A 82 -26.59 38.99 30.80
C ARG A 82 -25.89 38.66 32.11
N GLU A 83 -24.55 38.75 32.17
CA GLU A 83 -23.82 38.67 33.44
C GLU A 83 -24.26 39.77 34.43
N GLU A 84 -24.60 40.95 33.90
CA GLU A 84 -25.15 42.07 34.66
C GLU A 84 -26.59 41.82 35.13
N ALA A 85 -27.40 41.12 34.32
CA ALA A 85 -28.80 40.79 34.68
C ALA A 85 -28.90 39.75 35.80
N VAL A 86 -28.05 38.71 35.79
CA VAL A 86 -27.96 37.72 36.89
C VAL A 86 -27.52 38.40 38.20
N GLN A 87 -26.65 39.40 38.10
CA GLN A 87 -26.18 40.16 39.24
C GLN A 87 -27.28 41.01 39.88
N LEU A 88 -28.12 41.67 39.07
CA LEU A 88 -29.24 42.48 39.56
C LEU A 88 -30.36 41.65 40.22
N GLN A 89 -30.54 40.40 39.80
CA GLN A 89 -31.68 39.57 40.22
C GLN A 89 -31.42 38.74 41.51
N TYR A 90 -30.14 38.47 41.86
CA TYR A 90 -29.75 37.59 42.97
C TYR A 90 -28.76 38.24 43.97
N LEU A 91 -28.75 39.56 44.09
CA LEU A 91 -27.95 40.35 45.04
C LEU A 91 -28.33 40.04 46.51
N ASN A 92 -27.82 38.93 47.06
CA ASN A 92 -27.87 38.62 48.49
C ASN A 92 -26.51 38.05 48.93
N PRO A 93 -25.93 38.50 50.07
CA PRO A 93 -24.58 38.12 50.50
C PRO A 93 -24.41 36.62 50.83
N ILE A 94 -25.52 35.89 50.99
CA ILE A 94 -25.53 34.43 51.27
C ILE A 94 -25.26 33.59 50.00
N GLN A 95 -25.37 34.16 48.80
CA GLN A 95 -25.20 33.44 47.52
C GLN A 95 -24.01 33.94 46.68
N ALA A 96 -23.11 34.74 47.26
CA ALA A 96 -22.00 35.38 46.54
C ALA A 96 -21.09 34.36 45.80
N ASP A 97 -20.74 33.26 46.46
CA ASP A 97 -19.93 32.18 45.87
C ASP A 97 -20.67 31.46 44.73
N ARG A 98 -22.00 31.29 44.89
CA ARG A 98 -22.86 30.67 43.87
C ARG A 98 -22.96 31.51 42.62
N VAL A 99 -23.18 32.82 42.79
CA VAL A 99 -23.22 33.79 41.68
C VAL A 99 -21.86 33.88 40.98
N HIS A 100 -20.75 33.76 41.72
CA HIS A 100 -19.41 33.70 41.14
C HIS A 100 -19.22 32.46 40.25
N ASN A 101 -19.64 31.28 40.72
CA ASN A 101 -19.56 30.04 39.94
C ASN A 101 -20.46 30.08 38.70
N TRP A 102 -21.68 30.64 38.82
CA TRP A 102 -22.57 30.84 37.67
C TRP A 102 -21.94 31.75 36.62
N LYS A 103 -21.29 32.84 37.03
CA LYS A 103 -20.56 33.73 36.11
C LYS A 103 -19.40 33.02 35.42
N ALA A 104 -18.59 32.28 36.17
CA ALA A 104 -17.46 31.53 35.60
C ALA A 104 -17.95 30.53 34.54
N ALA A 105 -18.99 29.75 34.83
CA ALA A 105 -19.55 28.79 33.89
C ALA A 105 -20.19 29.46 32.66
N MET A 106 -20.85 30.61 32.83
CA MET A 106 -21.43 31.37 31.73
C MET A 106 -20.38 32.02 30.83
N ALA A 107 -19.33 32.61 31.40
CA ALA A 107 -18.20 33.17 30.66
C ALA A 107 -17.45 32.08 29.89
N GLU A 108 -17.32 30.90 30.49
CA GLU A 108 -16.70 29.76 29.85
C GLU A 108 -17.54 29.23 28.68
N ILE A 109 -18.85 29.09 28.85
CA ILE A 109 -19.76 28.78 27.74
C ILE A 109 -19.80 29.89 26.70
N ALA A 110 -19.57 31.14 27.10
CA ALA A 110 -19.41 32.26 26.19
C ALA A 110 -18.19 32.08 25.27
N SER A 111 -17.08 31.59 25.82
CA SER A 111 -15.80 31.38 25.13
C SER A 111 -15.75 30.20 24.15
N ILE A 112 -16.69 29.26 24.26
CA ILE A 112 -16.82 28.11 23.35
C ILE A 112 -17.18 28.59 21.94
N TYR A 113 -16.42 28.13 20.94
CA TYR A 113 -16.72 28.36 19.52
C TYR A 113 -18.11 27.80 19.15
N GLY A 114 -19.02 28.66 18.71
CA GLY A 114 -20.41 28.33 18.40
C GLY A 114 -20.89 28.91 17.07
N HIS A 115 -22.04 28.43 16.60
CA HIS A 115 -22.70 28.97 15.41
C HIS A 115 -23.81 29.94 15.81
N GLU A 116 -23.77 31.15 15.28
CA GLU A 116 -24.82 32.16 15.45
C GLU A 116 -25.93 31.97 14.41
N ARG A 117 -27.18 32.05 14.88
CA ARG A 117 -28.36 31.79 14.07
C ARG A 117 -28.73 33.02 13.23
N THR A 118 -28.62 32.92 11.90
CA THR A 118 -29.20 33.87 10.94
C THR A 118 -30.46 33.26 10.30
N GLU A 119 -31.52 34.07 10.10
CA GLU A 119 -32.77 33.57 9.49
C GLU A 119 -32.53 33.05 8.06
N GLY A 120 -32.76 31.75 7.84
CA GLY A 120 -32.68 31.10 6.51
C GLY A 120 -31.87 29.80 6.45
N THR A 121 -31.01 29.48 7.43
CA THR A 121 -30.03 28.37 7.37
C THR A 121 -30.31 27.19 8.32
N GLN A 122 -31.49 27.13 8.94
CA GLN A 122 -31.82 26.18 10.03
C GLN A 122 -31.53 24.69 9.73
N VAL A 123 -31.79 24.22 8.51
CA VAL A 123 -31.58 22.80 8.15
C VAL A 123 -30.12 22.52 7.81
N MET A 124 -29.41 23.48 7.22
CA MET A 124 -27.97 23.38 6.94
C MET A 124 -27.15 23.38 8.23
N LEU A 125 -27.52 24.22 9.20
CA LEU A 125 -26.85 24.32 10.50
C LEU A 125 -27.05 23.07 11.36
N ALA A 126 -28.27 22.53 11.46
CA ALA A 126 -28.52 21.29 12.21
C ALA A 126 -27.75 20.10 11.62
N LYS A 127 -27.72 19.98 10.29
CA LYS A 127 -26.93 18.95 9.60
C LYS A 127 -25.44 19.11 9.84
N GLU A 128 -24.91 20.33 9.85
CA GLU A 128 -23.49 20.60 10.06
C GLU A 128 -23.07 20.38 11.51
N VAL A 129 -23.87 20.80 12.49
CA VAL A 129 -23.62 20.54 13.92
C VAL A 129 -23.66 19.05 14.23
N VAL A 130 -24.70 18.33 13.77
CA VAL A 130 -24.79 16.88 13.93
C VAL A 130 -23.64 16.18 13.22
N ARG A 131 -23.28 16.64 12.01
CA ARG A 131 -22.14 16.11 11.29
C ARG A 131 -20.84 16.29 12.07
N ASN A 132 -20.56 17.47 12.60
CA ASN A 132 -19.33 17.75 13.34
C ASN A 132 -19.29 17.00 14.68
N ALA A 133 -20.42 16.88 15.38
CA ALA A 133 -20.55 16.08 16.59
C ALA A 133 -20.36 14.57 16.31
N CYS A 134 -20.98 14.02 15.28
CA CYS A 134 -20.78 12.63 14.85
C CYS A 134 -19.35 12.36 14.41
N ILE A 135 -18.75 13.28 13.64
CA ILE A 135 -17.34 13.18 13.22
C ILE A 135 -16.43 13.08 14.45
N ARG A 136 -16.62 13.91 15.49
CA ARG A 136 -15.82 13.83 16.72
C ARG A 136 -16.12 12.61 17.58
N LEU A 137 -17.39 12.18 17.68
CA LEU A 137 -17.78 10.91 18.32
C LEU A 137 -17.10 9.70 17.65
N ASP A 138 -17.03 9.71 16.32
CA ASP A 138 -16.39 8.66 15.53
C ASP A 138 -14.85 8.76 15.55
N LEU A 139 -14.29 9.97 15.64
CA LEU A 139 -12.84 10.21 15.71
C LEU A 139 -12.24 9.96 17.10
N LYS A 140 -12.92 10.26 18.21
CA LYS A 140 -12.50 9.81 19.55
C LYS A 140 -12.47 8.28 19.65
N LYS A 141 -13.29 7.59 18.86
CA LYS A 141 -13.29 6.12 18.71
C LYS A 141 -12.30 5.62 17.65
N SER A 142 -11.65 6.51 16.88
CA SER A 142 -10.66 6.11 15.88
C SER A 142 -9.46 5.50 16.59
N LYS A 143 -9.15 4.24 16.27
CA LYS A 143 -7.96 3.58 16.82
C LYS A 143 -6.69 4.32 16.46
N ASN A 144 -6.64 4.97 15.30
CA ASN A 144 -5.48 5.76 14.87
C ASN A 144 -5.27 6.98 15.78
N VAL A 145 -6.31 7.78 16.05
CA VAL A 145 -6.20 8.94 16.94
C VAL A 145 -5.82 8.50 18.35
N ALA A 146 -6.49 7.47 18.90
CA ALA A 146 -6.19 6.94 20.22
C ALA A 146 -4.75 6.41 20.33
N ARG A 147 -4.26 5.68 19.31
CA ARG A 147 -2.88 5.18 19.26
C ARG A 147 -1.87 6.32 19.16
N ILE A 148 -2.14 7.34 18.35
CA ILE A 148 -1.26 8.49 18.21
C ILE A 148 -1.23 9.29 19.53
N LEU A 149 -2.36 9.51 20.19
CA LEU A 149 -2.39 10.16 21.51
C LEU A 149 -1.63 9.34 22.56
N ALA A 150 -1.78 8.01 22.57
CA ALA A 150 -0.99 7.14 23.43
C ALA A 150 0.51 7.18 23.09
N PHE A 151 0.87 7.33 21.82
CA PHE A 151 2.25 7.52 21.37
C PHE A 151 2.82 8.86 21.85
N LEU A 152 2.07 9.95 21.68
CA LEU A 152 2.41 11.29 22.15
C LEU A 152 2.56 11.39 23.68
N ASN A 153 1.90 10.50 24.42
CA ASN A 153 1.98 10.47 25.89
C ASN A 153 3.13 9.59 26.42
N LYS A 154 3.82 8.81 25.57
CA LYS A 154 4.96 7.94 25.97
C LYS A 154 6.30 8.66 25.99
N SER A 155 6.42 9.79 25.30
CA SER A 155 7.66 10.55 25.16
C SER A 155 8.09 11.15 26.49
N GLN A 156 9.29 10.82 26.97
CA GLN A 156 9.81 11.41 28.22
C GLN A 156 10.07 12.92 28.05
N PRO A 157 9.83 13.73 29.11
CA PRO A 157 9.75 15.19 29.03
C PRO A 157 11.10 15.93 28.93
N SER A 158 12.21 15.26 28.60
CA SER A 158 13.57 15.82 28.75
C SER A 158 14.10 16.62 27.55
N ASP A 159 13.44 16.61 26.39
CA ASP A 159 13.78 17.39 25.19
C ASP A 159 12.50 17.83 24.45
N ALA A 160 12.57 18.84 23.57
CA ALA A 160 11.44 19.20 22.71
C ALA A 160 10.99 18.02 21.84
N GLU A 161 9.67 17.80 21.80
CA GLU A 161 9.10 16.63 21.16
C GLU A 161 8.70 16.95 19.71
N ILE A 162 9.50 16.46 18.76
CA ILE A 162 9.19 16.53 17.34
C ILE A 162 8.60 15.19 16.90
N VAL A 163 7.33 15.24 16.49
CA VAL A 163 6.52 14.09 16.13
C VAL A 163 6.24 14.14 14.65
N GLY A 164 6.54 13.04 13.95
CA GLY A 164 6.25 12.92 12.53
C GLY A 164 5.12 11.93 12.29
N LEU A 165 4.10 12.34 11.54
CA LEU A 165 3.02 11.49 11.05
C LEU A 165 3.18 11.31 9.54
N TRP A 166 3.23 10.08 9.05
CA TRP A 166 3.31 9.83 7.61
C TRP A 166 2.36 8.75 7.12
N GLY A 167 2.24 8.65 5.80
CA GLY A 167 1.42 7.65 5.13
C GLY A 167 0.93 8.13 3.76
N MET A 168 0.18 7.25 3.11
CA MET A 168 -0.28 7.39 1.72
C MET A 168 -1.15 8.63 1.47
N ALA A 169 -1.28 9.03 0.20
CA ALA A 169 -2.26 10.04 -0.21
C ALA A 169 -3.69 9.60 0.17
N GLY A 170 -4.51 10.54 0.66
CA GLY A 170 -5.89 10.24 1.03
C GLY A 170 -6.10 9.46 2.34
N ILE A 171 -5.02 9.06 3.04
CA ILE A 171 -5.12 8.28 4.29
C ILE A 171 -5.70 9.07 5.49
N GLY A 172 -5.78 10.41 5.37
CA GLY A 172 -6.37 11.28 6.40
C GLY A 172 -5.36 12.01 7.29
N LYS A 173 -4.09 12.15 6.88
CA LYS A 173 -3.04 12.87 7.64
C LYS A 173 -3.49 14.26 8.13
N THR A 174 -3.95 15.12 7.23
CA THR A 174 -4.47 16.46 7.55
C THR A 174 -5.64 16.41 8.54
N SER A 175 -6.57 15.47 8.35
CA SER A 175 -7.74 15.33 9.22
C SER A 175 -7.34 14.88 10.63
N ILE A 176 -6.41 13.92 10.73
CA ILE A 176 -5.87 13.43 12.00
C ILE A 176 -5.08 14.53 12.71
N ALA A 177 -4.21 15.25 11.99
CA ALA A 177 -3.42 16.33 12.56
C ALA A 177 -4.28 17.48 13.09
N ARG A 178 -5.37 17.83 12.38
CA ARG A 178 -6.34 18.83 12.84
C ARG A 178 -7.06 18.39 14.11
N GLU A 179 -7.43 17.13 14.22
CA GLU A 179 -8.10 16.61 15.42
C GLU A 179 -7.15 16.58 16.62
N ILE A 180 -5.92 16.09 16.43
CA ILE A 180 -4.89 16.11 17.47
C ILE A 180 -4.60 17.54 17.93
N TYR A 181 -4.52 18.48 17.00
CA TYR A 181 -4.37 19.90 17.33
C TYR A 181 -5.53 20.40 18.20
N GLY A 182 -6.77 20.07 17.86
CA GLY A 182 -7.95 20.46 18.66
C GLY A 182 -7.96 19.87 20.07
N ILE A 183 -7.44 18.66 20.25
CA ILE A 183 -7.35 17.98 21.56
C ILE A 183 -6.21 18.58 22.40
N LEU A 184 -5.06 18.86 21.79
CA LEU A 184 -3.87 19.30 22.52
C LEU A 184 -3.82 20.81 22.75
N ALA A 185 -4.38 21.63 21.85
CA ALA A 185 -4.25 23.09 21.90
C ALA A 185 -4.61 23.72 23.27
N PRO A 186 -5.64 23.27 24.02
CA PRO A 186 -5.94 23.82 25.34
C PRO A 186 -4.83 23.65 26.39
N GLN A 187 -3.87 22.74 26.17
CA GLN A 187 -2.78 22.42 27.10
C GLN A 187 -1.54 23.31 26.90
N TYR A 188 -1.53 24.18 25.88
CA TYR A 188 -0.37 24.99 25.51
C TYR A 188 -0.71 26.48 25.49
N ASP A 189 0.26 27.31 25.85
CA ASP A 189 0.07 28.78 25.90
C ASP A 189 -0.08 29.40 24.50
N LEU A 190 0.56 28.80 23.50
CA LEU A 190 0.58 29.27 22.12
C LEU A 190 0.42 28.09 21.15
N CYS A 191 -0.44 28.25 20.17
CA CYS A 191 -0.73 27.20 19.20
C CYS A 191 -0.68 27.75 17.76
N TYR A 192 -0.05 27.01 16.86
CA TYR A 192 0.07 27.38 15.45
C TYR A 192 -0.16 26.16 14.55
N PHE A 193 -1.27 26.17 13.81
CA PHE A 193 -1.57 25.15 12.80
C PHE A 193 -1.39 25.74 11.40
N LEU A 194 -0.48 25.15 10.63
CA LEU A 194 -0.32 25.47 9.23
C LEU A 194 -0.85 24.36 8.35
N GLU A 195 -1.97 24.64 7.70
CA GLU A 195 -2.59 23.74 6.73
C GLU A 195 -1.85 23.80 5.38
N ASP A 196 -1.56 22.63 4.80
CA ASP A 196 -0.91 22.48 3.50
C ASP A 196 0.34 23.37 3.33
N PHE A 197 1.33 23.11 4.18
CA PHE A 197 2.62 23.79 4.29
C PHE A 197 3.28 23.97 2.92
N TYR A 198 3.37 22.90 2.13
CA TYR A 198 4.00 22.92 0.82
C TYR A 198 3.34 23.93 -0.14
N LEU A 199 2.01 23.86 -0.30
CA LEU A 199 1.27 24.78 -1.16
C LEU A 199 1.34 26.22 -0.67
N THR A 200 1.31 26.42 0.64
CA THR A 200 1.42 27.75 1.22
C THR A 200 2.82 28.35 1.00
N CYS A 201 3.87 27.53 1.09
CA CYS A 201 5.23 27.93 0.76
C CYS A 201 5.39 28.32 -0.72
N GLN A 202 4.78 27.58 -1.64
CA GLN A 202 4.79 27.96 -3.07
C GLN A 202 4.06 29.28 -3.34
N LYS A 203 2.95 29.53 -2.64
CA LYS A 203 2.13 30.75 -2.85
C LYS A 203 2.72 32.00 -2.22
N LYS A 204 3.21 31.91 -0.98
CA LYS A 204 3.70 33.07 -0.20
C LYS A 204 5.22 33.23 -0.20
N GLY A 205 5.96 32.16 -0.46
CA GLY A 205 7.41 32.12 -0.29
C GLY A 205 7.84 31.94 1.18
N LEU A 206 9.03 31.35 1.38
CA LEU A 206 9.55 30.98 2.70
C LEU A 206 9.76 32.17 3.65
N ARG A 207 10.17 33.33 3.12
CA ARG A 207 10.43 34.53 3.96
C ARG A 207 9.15 35.05 4.61
N GLN A 208 8.11 35.24 3.81
CA GLN A 208 6.82 35.71 4.31
C GLN A 208 6.19 34.70 5.25
N MET A 209 6.31 33.41 4.94
CA MET A 209 5.86 32.31 5.81
C MET A 209 6.52 32.34 7.19
N ARG A 210 7.82 32.58 7.21
CA ARG A 210 8.59 32.71 8.43
C ARG A 210 8.17 33.95 9.24
N ASP A 211 7.97 35.10 8.58
CA ASP A 211 7.52 36.33 9.23
C ASP A 211 6.09 36.17 9.79
N ASP A 212 5.19 35.49 9.07
CA ASP A 212 3.84 35.12 9.51
C ASP A 212 3.85 34.18 10.73
N PHE A 213 4.82 33.25 10.78
CA PHE A 213 5.02 32.36 11.92
C PHE A 213 5.50 33.15 13.14
N PHE A 214 6.57 33.93 12.99
CA PHE A 214 7.12 34.71 14.09
C PHE A 214 6.15 35.76 14.63
N SER A 215 5.41 36.47 13.76
CA SER A 215 4.41 37.45 14.22
C SER A 215 3.29 36.81 15.05
N LYS A 216 2.81 35.62 14.68
CA LYS A 216 1.78 34.91 15.46
C LYS A 216 2.31 34.32 16.76
N VAL A 217 3.54 33.81 16.78
CA VAL A 217 4.13 33.18 17.96
C VAL A 217 4.64 34.22 18.97
N PHE A 218 5.20 35.34 18.49
CA PHE A 218 5.87 36.34 19.33
C PHE A 218 5.11 37.67 19.47
N GLY A 219 4.00 37.88 18.73
CA GLY A 219 3.16 39.07 18.83
C GLY A 219 3.88 40.37 18.44
N GLU A 220 3.60 41.47 19.15
CA GLU A 220 4.17 42.82 18.88
C GLU A 220 5.68 42.94 19.08
N ILE A 221 6.34 41.94 19.68
CA ILE A 221 7.80 41.94 19.91
C ILE A 221 8.56 41.98 18.58
N SER A 222 7.97 41.46 17.49
CA SER A 222 8.57 41.44 16.14
C SER A 222 8.63 42.79 15.43
N LEU A 223 8.01 43.85 15.95
CA LEU A 223 8.01 45.17 15.30
C LEU A 223 9.37 45.90 15.39
N SER A 224 10.31 45.42 16.22
CA SER A 224 11.61 46.06 16.44
C SER A 224 12.82 45.29 15.87
N ILE A 225 12.66 44.05 15.43
CA ILE A 225 13.74 43.15 14.98
C ILE A 225 13.25 42.38 13.75
N SER A 226 13.96 42.45 12.63
CA SER A 226 13.59 41.63 11.46
C SER A 226 13.73 40.14 11.83
N ALA A 227 12.91 39.25 11.26
CA ALA A 227 13.01 37.81 11.52
C ALA A 227 14.40 37.21 11.18
N CYS A 228 15.23 37.94 10.42
CA CYS A 228 16.63 37.59 10.15
C CYS A 228 17.59 37.88 11.32
N ASP A 229 17.20 38.75 12.25
CA ASP A 229 18.05 39.32 13.30
C ASP A 229 17.74 38.77 14.71
N ILE A 230 16.76 37.84 14.82
CA ILE A 230 16.43 37.18 16.08
C ILE A 230 17.58 36.23 16.45
N LYS A 231 18.33 36.59 17.51
CA LYS A 231 19.43 35.76 18.01
C LYS A 231 18.90 34.46 18.64
N PRO A 232 19.54 33.30 18.41
CA PRO A 232 19.18 32.03 19.04
C PRO A 232 19.16 32.04 20.58
N SER A 233 19.88 32.98 21.20
CA SER A 233 19.87 33.18 22.66
C SER A 233 18.55 33.76 23.16
N PHE A 234 17.98 34.74 22.46
CA PHE A 234 16.69 35.35 22.81
C PHE A 234 15.55 34.33 22.76
N MET A 235 15.60 33.42 21.78
CA MET A 235 14.58 32.37 21.65
C MET A 235 14.64 31.35 22.78
N ARG A 236 15.85 31.02 23.28
CA ARG A 236 16.04 30.14 24.44
C ARG A 236 15.50 30.77 25.73
N ASP A 237 15.70 32.07 25.91
CA ASP A 237 15.23 32.77 27.11
C ASP A 237 13.70 32.93 27.11
N TRP A 238 13.09 33.15 25.93
CA TRP A 238 11.64 33.22 25.77
C TRP A 238 10.96 31.85 25.93
N SER A 239 11.58 30.78 25.42
CA SER A 239 11.09 29.40 25.48
C SER A 239 10.96 28.83 26.90
N HIS A 240 11.59 29.46 27.90
CA HIS A 240 11.45 29.07 29.30
C HIS A 240 10.17 29.58 29.98
N SER A 241 9.40 30.46 29.33
CA SER A 241 8.24 31.13 29.95
C SER A 241 6.87 30.69 29.41
N LYS A 242 6.83 30.05 28.23
CA LYS A 242 5.60 29.62 27.55
C LYS A 242 5.80 28.30 26.84
N THR A 243 4.75 27.48 26.79
CA THR A 243 4.66 26.25 26.01
C THR A 243 4.05 26.51 24.63
N ILE A 244 4.50 25.78 23.61
CA ILE A 244 4.00 25.98 22.23
C ILE A 244 3.67 24.64 21.58
N LEU A 245 2.54 24.59 20.89
CA LEU A 245 2.17 23.55 19.96
C LEU A 245 2.23 24.06 18.51
N VAL A 246 3.11 23.48 17.69
CA VAL A 246 3.19 23.78 16.26
C VAL A 246 2.80 22.55 15.45
N VAL A 247 1.94 22.73 14.45
CA VAL A 247 1.58 21.67 13.49
C VAL A 247 1.84 22.15 12.07
N LEU A 248 2.72 21.46 11.36
CA LEU A 248 2.99 21.71 9.94
C LEU A 248 2.43 20.53 9.13
N ASP A 249 1.32 20.77 8.44
CA ASP A 249 0.66 19.76 7.63
C ASP A 249 1.21 19.75 6.19
N GLY A 250 1.69 18.60 5.69
CA GLY A 250 2.12 18.46 4.30
C GLY A 250 3.53 18.99 4.02
N VAL A 251 4.51 18.60 4.84
CA VAL A 251 5.92 18.95 4.64
C VAL A 251 6.54 18.06 3.56
N ASN A 252 7.02 18.67 2.48
CA ASN A 252 7.73 17.97 1.39
C ASN A 252 9.27 18.06 1.52
N TYR A 253 9.81 19.12 2.12
CA TYR A 253 11.25 19.31 2.28
C TYR A 253 11.57 19.75 3.71
N ALA A 254 12.52 19.05 4.34
CA ALA A 254 12.93 19.36 5.72
C ALA A 254 13.56 20.75 5.84
N ARG A 255 14.31 21.18 4.83
CA ARG A 255 14.93 22.51 4.77
C ARG A 255 13.91 23.64 4.81
N ASP A 256 12.77 23.46 4.15
CA ASP A 256 11.70 24.48 4.12
C ASP A 256 11.05 24.60 5.50
N ALA A 257 10.74 23.46 6.13
CA ALA A 257 10.20 23.44 7.49
C ALA A 257 11.19 24.09 8.48
N GLU A 258 12.48 23.73 8.39
CA GLU A 258 13.52 24.30 9.23
C GLU A 258 13.67 25.81 9.00
N ALA A 259 13.56 26.30 7.75
CA ALA A 259 13.65 27.72 7.43
C ALA A 259 12.47 28.54 8.02
N VAL A 260 11.25 27.97 8.03
CA VAL A 260 10.04 28.65 8.51
C VAL A 260 9.98 28.70 10.04
N ILE A 261 10.29 27.59 10.71
CA ILE A 261 10.34 27.58 12.19
C ILE A 261 11.67 28.12 12.73
N GLY A 262 12.63 28.31 11.82
CA GLY A 262 13.99 28.82 11.98
C GLY A 262 14.99 27.87 12.68
N GLY A 263 14.57 26.69 13.10
CA GLY A 263 15.46 25.62 13.52
C GLY A 263 14.80 24.64 14.48
N PHE A 264 14.98 23.33 14.25
CA PHE A 264 14.43 22.29 15.16
C PHE A 264 15.08 22.29 16.55
N GLY A 265 16.28 22.88 16.69
CA GLY A 265 17.02 22.95 17.96
C GLY A 265 16.63 24.13 18.86
N TRP A 266 15.63 24.93 18.46
CA TRP A 266 15.20 26.12 19.21
C TRP A 266 14.16 25.83 20.26
N PHE A 267 13.47 24.71 20.12
CA PHE A 267 12.43 24.29 21.03
C PHE A 267 13.09 23.57 22.22
N SER A 268 12.78 24.01 23.44
CA SER A 268 13.19 23.40 24.71
C SER A 268 12.06 22.59 25.36
N HIS A 269 12.24 22.21 26.62
CA HIS A 269 11.26 21.47 27.42
C HIS A 269 9.86 22.08 27.34
N GLY A 270 8.83 21.25 27.11
CA GLY A 270 7.42 21.65 27.09
C GLY A 270 6.86 22.12 25.75
N HIS A 271 7.69 22.23 24.70
CA HIS A 271 7.21 22.49 23.33
C HIS A 271 6.98 21.21 22.54
N ARG A 272 5.99 21.24 21.64
CA ARG A 272 5.66 20.11 20.76
C ARG A 272 5.50 20.57 19.32
N ILE A 273 6.13 19.85 18.40
CA ILE A 273 6.01 20.06 16.95
C ILE A 273 5.47 18.79 16.33
N ILE A 274 4.37 18.90 15.58
CA ILE A 274 3.79 17.80 14.82
C ILE A 274 3.96 18.10 13.33
N LEU A 275 4.60 17.21 12.63
CA LEU A 275 4.85 17.30 11.19
C LEU A 275 4.06 16.21 10.49
N THR A 276 3.33 16.53 9.43
CA THR A 276 2.78 15.50 8.55
C THR A 276 3.53 15.48 7.22
N SER A 277 3.80 14.29 6.70
CA SER A 277 4.39 14.12 5.37
C SER A 277 3.87 12.88 4.66
N ARG A 278 4.05 12.82 3.34
CA ARG A 278 3.93 11.56 2.59
C ARG A 278 5.24 10.76 2.67
N ARG A 279 6.36 11.44 2.86
CA ARG A 279 7.70 10.85 2.83
C ARG A 279 8.25 10.63 4.23
N LYS A 280 8.57 9.38 4.54
CA LYS A 280 9.22 9.04 5.81
C LYS A 280 10.58 9.72 5.96
N GLN A 281 11.36 9.76 4.88
CA GLN A 281 12.71 10.36 4.88
C GLN A 281 12.69 11.86 5.23
N VAL A 282 11.69 12.60 4.76
CA VAL A 282 11.54 14.03 5.08
C VAL A 282 11.39 14.24 6.58
N LEU A 283 10.64 13.38 7.26
CA LEU A 283 10.46 13.45 8.71
C LEU A 283 11.75 13.11 9.46
N LEU A 284 12.52 12.12 9.01
CA LEU A 284 13.83 11.80 9.59
C LEU A 284 14.81 12.98 9.45
N GLN A 285 14.81 13.65 8.30
CA GLN A 285 15.60 14.86 8.08
C GLN A 285 15.16 16.03 8.98
N CYS A 286 13.88 16.09 9.36
CA CYS A 286 13.36 17.02 10.37
C CYS A 286 13.72 16.63 11.83
N LYS A 287 14.65 15.68 12.04
CA LYS A 287 15.07 15.18 13.36
C LYS A 287 13.96 14.49 14.16
N VAL A 288 12.93 13.98 13.49
CA VAL A 288 11.93 13.10 14.13
C VAL A 288 12.61 11.78 14.50
N LYS A 289 12.56 11.41 15.79
CA LYS A 289 13.18 10.16 16.29
C LYS A 289 12.48 8.92 15.74
N GLU A 290 11.16 8.87 15.82
CA GLU A 290 10.35 7.75 15.37
C GLU A 290 9.07 8.26 14.68
N PRO A 291 9.05 8.31 13.33
CA PRO A 291 7.85 8.70 12.59
C PRO A 291 6.75 7.64 12.68
N TYR A 292 5.54 8.06 13.04
CA TYR A 292 4.35 7.20 13.13
C TYR A 292 3.68 7.05 11.75
N GLU A 293 3.53 5.81 11.30
CA GLU A 293 2.81 5.48 10.06
C GLU A 293 1.30 5.37 10.33
N ILE A 294 0.51 6.21 9.67
CA ILE A 294 -0.94 6.17 9.74
C ILE A 294 -1.44 4.96 8.96
N GLN A 295 -2.06 4.04 9.67
CA GLN A 295 -2.60 2.81 9.13
C GLN A 295 -3.92 3.05 8.37
N SER A 296 -4.17 2.22 7.37
CA SER A 296 -5.46 2.16 6.66
C SER A 296 -6.59 1.77 7.60
N LEU A 297 -7.82 2.12 7.20
CA LEU A 297 -9.01 1.76 7.95
C LEU A 297 -9.16 0.24 7.97
N TRP A 298 -9.39 -0.31 9.15
CA TRP A 298 -9.68 -1.73 9.28
C TRP A 298 -11.06 -2.02 8.72
N GLU A 299 -11.33 -3.29 8.40
CA GLU A 299 -12.59 -3.72 7.79
C GLU A 299 -13.82 -3.21 8.55
N PHE A 300 -13.81 -3.29 9.89
CA PHE A 300 -14.90 -2.77 10.73
C PHE A 300 -15.08 -1.24 10.64
N GLU A 301 -14.00 -0.47 10.60
CA GLU A 301 -14.06 0.99 10.48
C GLU A 301 -14.52 1.42 9.09
N SER A 302 -14.03 0.72 8.06
CA SER A 302 -14.44 0.90 6.66
C SER A 302 -15.94 0.59 6.49
N PHE A 303 -16.41 -0.52 7.07
CA PHE A 303 -17.82 -0.92 7.05
C PHE A 303 -18.73 0.12 7.71
N ARG A 304 -18.32 0.63 8.88
CA ARG A 304 -19.06 1.71 9.58
C ARG A 304 -19.13 2.97 8.73
N LEU A 305 -18.03 3.35 8.07
CA LEU A 305 -18.02 4.53 7.20
C LEU A 305 -18.94 4.34 5.98
N CYS A 306 -18.99 3.15 5.39
CA CYS A 306 -19.92 2.84 4.30
C CYS A 306 -21.39 2.96 4.73
N LYS A 307 -21.74 2.41 5.90
CA LYS A 307 -23.10 2.45 6.45
C LYS A 307 -23.63 3.86 6.70
N GLN A 308 -22.76 4.85 6.94
CA GLN A 308 -23.21 6.24 7.11
C GLN A 308 -23.82 6.84 5.83
N TYR A 309 -23.55 6.25 4.67
CA TYR A 309 -23.95 6.79 3.36
C TYR A 309 -24.78 5.82 2.52
N LEU A 310 -24.77 4.52 2.85
CA LEU A 310 -25.53 3.49 2.13
C LEU A 310 -26.44 2.74 3.10
N ASN A 311 -27.74 2.73 2.77
CA ASN A 311 -28.75 1.91 3.42
C ASN A 311 -28.99 0.64 2.57
N GLY A 312 -28.01 -0.26 2.45
CA GLY A 312 -28.18 -1.47 1.62
C GLY A 312 -26.99 -2.44 1.55
N GLU A 313 -27.34 -3.71 1.29
CA GLU A 313 -26.59 -4.93 0.92
C GLU A 313 -25.09 -5.08 1.28
N SER A 314 -24.77 -6.16 2.01
CA SER A 314 -23.41 -6.48 2.51
C SER A 314 -22.37 -6.69 1.40
N GLU A 315 -22.75 -7.25 0.25
CA GLU A 315 -21.81 -7.59 -0.83
C GLU A 315 -21.21 -6.35 -1.52
N VAL A 316 -22.03 -5.32 -1.72
CA VAL A 316 -21.61 -4.04 -2.30
C VAL A 316 -20.62 -3.34 -1.39
N ILE A 317 -20.89 -3.40 -0.08
CA ILE A 317 -20.02 -2.82 0.93
C ILE A 317 -18.67 -3.54 0.92
N SER A 318 -18.64 -4.87 0.84
CA SER A 318 -17.37 -5.61 0.72
C SER A 318 -16.58 -5.24 -0.54
N GLU A 319 -17.24 -5.09 -1.69
CA GLU A 319 -16.57 -4.69 -2.94
C GLU A 319 -16.00 -3.26 -2.84
N LEU A 320 -16.78 -2.31 -2.32
CA LEU A 320 -16.35 -0.93 -2.08
C LEU A 320 -15.16 -0.85 -1.12
N MET A 321 -15.19 -1.63 -0.04
CA MET A 321 -14.09 -1.71 0.91
C MET A 321 -12.83 -2.24 0.24
N SER A 322 -12.95 -3.33 -0.53
CA SER A 322 -11.86 -3.90 -1.31
C SER A 322 -11.26 -2.86 -2.27
N CYS A 323 -12.08 -2.23 -3.12
CA CYS A 323 -11.64 -1.22 -4.09
C CYS A 323 -10.97 0.00 -3.43
N SER A 324 -11.35 0.35 -2.21
CA SER A 324 -10.74 1.49 -1.51
C SER A 324 -9.37 1.17 -0.89
N SER A 325 -9.02 -0.11 -0.73
CA SER A 325 -7.84 -0.56 0.03
C SER A 325 -7.76 0.05 1.45
N GLY A 326 -8.92 0.33 2.06
CA GLY A 326 -9.01 0.97 3.38
C GLY A 326 -8.56 2.45 3.39
N ILE A 327 -8.41 3.10 2.24
CA ILE A 327 -8.07 4.53 2.14
C ILE A 327 -9.36 5.35 2.36
N PRO A 328 -9.47 6.15 3.45
CA PRO A 328 -10.68 6.89 3.79
C PRO A 328 -11.20 7.79 2.68
N LEU A 329 -10.31 8.52 1.99
CA LEU A 329 -10.71 9.41 0.89
C LEU A 329 -11.33 8.62 -0.27
N ALA A 330 -10.66 7.54 -0.70
CA ALA A 330 -11.16 6.69 -1.77
C ALA A 330 -12.52 6.08 -1.40
N LEU A 331 -12.64 5.53 -0.19
CA LEU A 331 -13.87 4.94 0.31
C LEU A 331 -15.02 5.95 0.31
N ARG A 332 -14.82 7.15 0.88
CA ARG A 332 -15.85 8.20 0.92
C ARG A 332 -16.30 8.63 -0.46
N VAL A 333 -15.35 8.78 -1.40
CA VAL A 333 -15.65 9.23 -2.76
C VAL A 333 -16.42 8.15 -3.52
N LEU A 334 -15.97 6.89 -3.48
CA LEU A 334 -16.64 5.76 -4.14
C LEU A 334 -18.06 5.57 -3.60
N VAL A 335 -18.22 5.53 -2.28
CA VAL A 335 -19.52 5.40 -1.61
C VAL A 335 -20.47 6.54 -2.00
N SER A 336 -19.96 7.79 -2.07
CA SER A 336 -20.77 8.95 -2.46
C SER A 336 -21.17 8.97 -3.94
N SER A 337 -20.42 8.26 -4.79
CA SER A 337 -20.74 8.12 -6.21
C SER A 337 -21.84 7.08 -6.42
N VAL A 338 -21.78 5.97 -5.68
CA VAL A 338 -22.80 4.89 -5.72
C VAL A 338 -24.13 5.36 -5.12
N SER A 339 -24.12 6.06 -3.99
CA SER A 339 -25.37 6.48 -3.31
C SER A 339 -26.22 7.48 -4.10
N LYS A 340 -25.66 8.16 -5.11
CA LYS A 340 -26.36 9.15 -5.93
C LYS A 340 -27.18 8.54 -7.07
N ARG A 341 -27.02 7.25 -7.38
CA ARG A 341 -27.66 6.64 -8.55
C ARG A 341 -28.33 5.31 -8.14
N HIS A 342 -29.64 5.20 -8.36
CA HIS A 342 -30.32 3.90 -8.38
C HIS A 342 -29.88 3.16 -9.64
N ILE A 343 -28.90 2.26 -9.54
CA ILE A 343 -28.35 1.53 -10.69
C ILE A 343 -28.65 0.04 -10.51
N ASN A 344 -29.30 -0.55 -11.52
CA ASN A 344 -29.66 -1.97 -11.54
C ASN A 344 -28.44 -2.90 -11.63
N ASP A 345 -27.25 -2.40 -12.03
CA ASP A 345 -25.98 -3.15 -12.11
C ASP A 345 -24.80 -2.41 -11.44
N MET A 346 -24.67 -2.54 -10.11
CA MET A 346 -23.60 -1.87 -9.34
C MET A 346 -22.19 -2.35 -9.68
N LYS A 347 -22.01 -3.63 -10.07
CA LYS A 347 -20.70 -4.18 -10.42
C LYS A 347 -20.11 -3.50 -11.67
N GLU A 348 -20.92 -3.34 -12.71
CA GLU A 348 -20.49 -2.62 -13.92
C GLU A 348 -20.20 -1.15 -13.62
N HIS A 349 -21.02 -0.52 -12.77
CA HIS A 349 -20.76 0.86 -12.38
C HIS A 349 -19.44 1.02 -11.61
N LEU A 350 -19.13 0.11 -10.68
CA LEU A 350 -17.85 0.10 -9.99
C LEU A 350 -16.68 -0.11 -10.96
N GLN A 351 -16.80 -1.05 -11.91
CA GLN A 351 -15.78 -1.22 -12.95
C GLN A 351 -15.58 0.05 -13.79
N SER A 352 -16.66 0.76 -14.13
CA SER A 352 -16.58 2.06 -14.81
C SER A 352 -15.86 3.11 -13.95
N LEU A 353 -16.15 3.19 -12.65
CA LEU A 353 -15.46 4.09 -11.72
C LEU A 353 -13.99 3.73 -11.53
N ARG A 354 -13.61 2.47 -11.71
CA ARG A 354 -12.20 2.04 -11.65
C ARG A 354 -11.45 2.38 -12.94
N ARG A 355 -12.11 2.26 -14.10
CA ARG A 355 -11.55 2.70 -15.40
C ARG A 355 -11.40 4.21 -15.48
N SER A 356 -12.32 4.96 -14.88
CA SER A 356 -12.28 6.42 -14.76
C SER A 356 -12.49 6.84 -13.30
N PRO A 357 -11.41 6.86 -12.50
CA PRO A 357 -11.47 7.26 -11.09
C PRO A 357 -12.05 8.66 -10.93
N PRO A 358 -12.91 8.93 -9.92
CA PRO A 358 -13.41 10.28 -9.68
C PRO A 358 -12.31 11.32 -9.46
N THR A 359 -12.51 12.56 -9.93
CA THR A 359 -11.52 13.66 -9.91
C THR A 359 -10.89 13.90 -8.54
N LYS A 360 -11.66 13.78 -7.45
CA LYS A 360 -11.13 13.94 -6.07
C LYS A 360 -10.06 12.90 -5.70
N ILE A 361 -10.18 11.68 -6.23
CA ILE A 361 -9.18 10.62 -6.04
C ILE A 361 -7.96 10.95 -6.91
N GLN A 362 -8.18 11.33 -8.18
CA GLN A 362 -7.12 11.74 -9.10
C GLN A 362 -6.26 12.86 -8.53
N GLU A 363 -6.85 13.99 -8.12
CA GLU A 363 -6.15 15.17 -7.56
C GLU A 363 -5.29 14.82 -6.34
N SER A 364 -5.77 13.88 -5.50
CA SER A 364 -5.06 13.49 -4.29
C SER A 364 -3.77 12.71 -4.58
N PHE A 365 -3.76 11.93 -5.67
CA PHE A 365 -2.64 11.13 -6.12
C PHE A 365 -1.71 11.92 -7.04
N GLN A 366 -2.26 12.79 -7.88
CA GLN A 366 -1.52 13.53 -8.89
C GLN A 366 -0.34 14.30 -8.29
N ARG A 367 -0.52 14.89 -7.10
CA ARG A 367 0.58 15.55 -6.38
C ARG A 367 1.75 14.65 -5.99
N SER A 368 1.56 13.33 -5.89
CA SER A 368 2.64 12.38 -5.63
C SER A 368 3.27 11.93 -6.95
N PHE A 369 2.47 11.70 -7.99
CA PHE A 369 2.96 11.30 -9.31
C PHE A 369 3.75 12.41 -10.02
N ASP A 370 3.30 13.66 -9.92
CA ASP A 370 3.99 14.82 -10.52
C ASP A 370 5.36 15.08 -9.87
N GLY A 371 5.58 14.58 -8.66
CA GLY A 371 6.86 14.70 -7.94
C GLY A 371 7.91 13.68 -8.36
N LEU A 372 7.52 12.67 -9.14
CA LEU A 372 8.41 11.62 -9.64
C LEU A 372 9.18 12.09 -10.88
N ASP A 373 10.38 11.55 -11.07
CA ASP A 373 11.11 11.69 -12.32
C ASP A 373 10.56 10.76 -13.43
N GLU A 374 11.04 10.90 -14.67
CA GLU A 374 10.54 10.10 -15.80
C GLU A 374 10.83 8.60 -15.67
N ASN A 375 11.93 8.21 -15.02
CA ASN A 375 12.26 6.82 -14.77
C ASN A 375 11.29 6.22 -13.73
N GLU A 376 11.06 6.92 -12.64
CA GLU A 376 10.14 6.55 -11.56
C GLU A 376 8.69 6.48 -12.02
N LYS A 377 8.24 7.44 -12.85
CA LYS A 377 6.89 7.42 -13.45
C LYS A 377 6.69 6.17 -14.29
N ASN A 378 7.63 5.86 -15.19
CA ASN A 378 7.52 4.68 -16.05
C ASN A 378 7.55 3.38 -15.26
N ILE A 379 8.40 3.29 -14.22
CA ILE A 379 8.39 2.15 -13.30
C ILE A 379 7.01 2.05 -12.63
N PHE A 380 6.47 3.13 -12.09
CA PHE A 380 5.15 3.11 -11.45
C PHE A 380 4.04 2.63 -12.40
N LEU A 381 4.04 3.11 -13.66
CA LEU A 381 3.07 2.68 -14.66
C LEU A 381 3.22 1.19 -15.02
N ASP A 382 4.45 0.69 -15.20
CA ASP A 382 4.72 -0.74 -15.40
C ASP A 382 4.20 -1.56 -14.21
N LEU A 383 4.47 -1.11 -12.97
CA LEU A 383 4.01 -1.76 -11.75
C LEU A 383 2.48 -1.80 -11.65
N ALA A 384 1.80 -0.68 -11.91
CA ALA A 384 0.35 -0.56 -11.83
C ALA A 384 -0.36 -1.41 -12.89
N CYS A 385 0.15 -1.42 -14.13
CA CYS A 385 -0.42 -2.19 -15.22
C CYS A 385 -0.15 -3.70 -15.03
N PHE A 386 1.07 -4.09 -14.69
CA PHE A 386 1.57 -5.45 -14.92
C PHE A 386 2.09 -6.22 -13.70
N PHE A 387 2.72 -5.55 -12.73
CA PHE A 387 3.56 -6.22 -11.72
C PHE A 387 3.04 -6.13 -10.28
N ARG A 388 1.76 -5.83 -10.06
CA ARG A 388 1.17 -5.94 -8.71
C ARG A 388 1.20 -7.40 -8.21
N GLY A 389 1.72 -7.61 -7.01
CA GLY A 389 1.87 -8.91 -6.35
C GLY A 389 3.11 -9.70 -6.80
N GLU A 390 3.87 -9.18 -7.76
CA GLU A 390 5.07 -9.84 -8.29
C GLU A 390 6.27 -9.63 -7.36
N ASN A 391 7.24 -10.55 -7.45
CA ASN A 391 8.44 -10.49 -6.63
C ASN A 391 9.33 -9.31 -7.06
N LYS A 392 9.77 -8.49 -6.10
CA LYS A 392 10.57 -7.29 -6.36
C LYS A 392 11.84 -7.57 -7.15
N ASP A 393 12.60 -8.61 -6.77
CA ASP A 393 13.88 -8.91 -7.42
C ASP A 393 13.67 -9.39 -8.87
N HIS A 394 12.55 -10.09 -9.12
CA HIS A 394 12.15 -10.47 -10.48
C HIS A 394 11.80 -9.26 -11.34
N VAL A 395 11.03 -8.31 -10.81
CA VAL A 395 10.66 -7.08 -11.51
C VAL A 395 11.90 -6.23 -11.82
N VAL A 396 12.81 -6.08 -10.86
CA VAL A 396 14.10 -5.39 -11.06
C VAL A 396 14.90 -6.02 -12.19
N GLN A 397 15.00 -7.35 -12.24
CA GLN A 397 15.71 -8.04 -13.33
C GLN A 397 15.14 -7.74 -14.72
N ILE A 398 13.81 -7.64 -14.85
CA ILE A 398 13.15 -7.38 -16.15
C ILE A 398 13.27 -5.91 -16.53
N LEU A 399 12.91 -5.00 -15.63
CA LEU A 399 12.86 -3.56 -15.93
C LEU A 399 14.26 -2.95 -16.06
N ASP A 400 15.27 -3.42 -15.32
CA ASP A 400 16.66 -2.99 -15.53
C ASP A 400 17.16 -3.37 -16.93
N ALA A 401 16.70 -4.50 -17.47
CA ALA A 401 17.03 -4.89 -18.85
C ALA A 401 16.27 -4.09 -19.91
N CYS A 402 15.20 -3.38 -19.52
CA CYS A 402 14.56 -2.35 -20.34
C CYS A 402 15.30 -1.00 -20.25
N GLY A 403 16.34 -0.88 -19.43
CA GLY A 403 17.13 0.36 -19.25
C GLY A 403 16.72 1.23 -18.07
N PHE A 404 15.81 0.78 -17.21
CA PHE A 404 15.42 1.52 -16.01
C PHE A 404 16.42 1.35 -14.86
N PHE A 405 16.42 2.31 -13.93
CA PHE A 405 17.05 2.17 -12.63
C PHE A 405 16.02 1.65 -11.62
N THR A 406 15.59 0.40 -11.79
CA THR A 406 14.37 -0.13 -11.15
C THR A 406 14.49 -0.21 -9.64
N TYR A 407 15.63 -0.67 -9.12
CA TYR A 407 15.83 -0.76 -7.67
C TYR A 407 15.70 0.60 -6.99
N LEU A 408 16.32 1.63 -7.56
CA LEU A 408 16.25 3.00 -7.04
C LEU A 408 14.83 3.57 -7.17
N GLY A 409 14.19 3.39 -8.33
CA GLY A 409 12.82 3.85 -8.53
C GLY A 409 11.83 3.18 -7.57
N ILE A 410 11.94 1.87 -7.31
CA ILE A 410 11.12 1.18 -6.30
C ILE A 410 11.34 1.77 -4.90
N CYS A 411 12.58 2.10 -4.53
CA CYS A 411 12.87 2.75 -3.24
C CYS A 411 12.18 4.11 -3.12
N GLU A 412 12.25 4.93 -4.18
CA GLU A 412 11.60 6.26 -4.20
C GLU A 412 10.06 6.15 -4.19
N LEU A 413 9.48 5.17 -4.88
CA LEU A 413 8.03 4.91 -4.84
C LEU A 413 7.54 4.44 -3.45
N ILE A 414 8.37 3.67 -2.72
CA ILE A 414 8.10 3.31 -1.31
C ILE A 414 8.20 4.57 -0.43
N ASP A 415 9.22 5.39 -0.64
CA ASP A 415 9.41 6.63 0.11
C ASP A 415 8.27 7.63 -0.12
N GLU A 416 7.69 7.70 -1.32
CA GLU A 416 6.48 8.49 -1.63
C GLU A 416 5.17 7.84 -1.13
N SER A 417 5.25 6.66 -0.49
CA SER A 417 4.10 5.87 -0.03
C SER A 417 3.12 5.52 -1.16
N LEU A 418 3.62 5.31 -2.38
CA LEU A 418 2.82 4.88 -3.53
C LEU A 418 2.69 3.36 -3.62
N ILE A 419 3.71 2.65 -3.16
CA ILE A 419 3.76 1.19 -3.12
C ILE A 419 4.30 0.72 -1.76
N SER A 420 4.14 -0.56 -1.46
CA SER A 420 4.71 -1.22 -0.28
C SER A 420 5.27 -2.60 -0.65
N LEU A 421 6.06 -3.20 0.24
CA LEU A 421 6.58 -4.55 0.07
C LEU A 421 6.03 -5.48 1.15
N VAL A 422 5.39 -6.57 0.74
CA VAL A 422 4.93 -7.65 1.63
C VAL A 422 5.61 -8.94 1.20
N ASP A 423 6.43 -9.53 2.08
CA ASP A 423 7.20 -10.76 1.77
C ASP A 423 7.99 -10.67 0.44
N ASN A 424 8.62 -9.52 0.20
CA ASN A 424 9.37 -9.20 -1.03
C ASN A 424 8.49 -9.16 -2.31
N ARG A 425 7.17 -9.01 -2.18
CA ARG A 425 6.23 -8.77 -3.28
C ARG A 425 5.76 -7.32 -3.29
N ILE A 426 5.59 -6.78 -4.48
CA ILE A 426 5.17 -5.39 -4.69
C ILE A 426 3.66 -5.27 -4.50
N GLU A 427 3.24 -4.51 -3.49
CA GLU A 427 1.83 -4.21 -3.25
C GLU A 427 1.53 -2.76 -3.59
N ILE A 428 0.47 -2.57 -4.39
CA ILE A 428 -0.02 -1.26 -4.82
C ILE A 428 -1.48 -1.16 -4.36
N PRO A 429 -1.86 -0.12 -3.58
CA PRO A 429 -3.25 0.12 -3.24
C PRO A 429 -4.11 0.23 -4.50
N ILE A 430 -5.29 -0.38 -4.50
CA ILE A 430 -6.18 -0.44 -5.67
C ILE A 430 -6.48 0.95 -6.24
N PRO A 431 -6.78 1.99 -5.44
CA PRO A 431 -6.99 3.33 -5.99
C PRO A 431 -5.77 3.89 -6.73
N PHE A 432 -4.54 3.55 -6.31
CA PHE A 432 -3.32 4.01 -6.98
C PHE A 432 -3.05 3.21 -8.25
N GLN A 433 -3.31 1.90 -8.21
CA GLN A 433 -3.28 1.05 -9.39
C GLN A 433 -4.27 1.55 -10.47
N ASP A 434 -5.50 1.85 -10.06
CA ASP A 434 -6.55 2.35 -10.95
C ASP A 434 -6.18 3.73 -11.54
N ILE A 435 -5.51 4.60 -10.78
CA ILE A 435 -5.01 5.88 -11.31
C ILE A 435 -3.84 5.69 -12.28
N GLY A 436 -2.88 4.80 -12.00
CA GLY A 436 -1.79 4.49 -12.93
C GLY A 436 -2.33 3.99 -14.27
N ARG A 437 -3.33 3.11 -14.22
CA ARG A 437 -4.07 2.63 -15.40
C ARG A 437 -4.87 3.73 -16.09
N PHE A 438 -5.49 4.62 -15.33
CA PHE A 438 -6.18 5.78 -15.88
C PHE A 438 -5.23 6.71 -16.64
N ILE A 439 -4.02 6.97 -16.13
CA ILE A 439 -3.01 7.79 -16.80
C ILE A 439 -2.66 7.20 -18.17
N VAL A 440 -2.45 5.89 -18.27
CA VAL A 440 -2.20 5.24 -19.57
C VAL A 440 -3.40 5.35 -20.51
N ASN A 441 -4.63 5.24 -19.99
CA ASN A 441 -5.84 5.42 -20.81
C ASN A 441 -6.01 6.86 -21.33
N GLU A 442 -5.41 7.86 -20.68
CA GLU A 442 -5.43 9.26 -21.11
C GLU A 442 -4.34 9.58 -22.15
N GLU A 443 -3.40 8.66 -22.44
CA GLU A 443 -2.41 8.84 -23.51
C GLU A 443 -3.10 8.98 -24.87
N ASP A 444 -4.03 8.07 -25.18
CA ASP A 444 -4.90 8.15 -26.35
C ASP A 444 -6.22 7.39 -26.13
N LYS A 445 -7.27 7.83 -26.84
CA LYS A 445 -8.56 7.14 -26.87
C LYS A 445 -8.47 5.81 -27.60
N ASP A 446 -7.65 5.71 -28.62
CA ASP A 446 -7.38 4.47 -29.35
C ASP A 446 -6.39 3.60 -28.54
N PRO A 447 -6.77 2.37 -28.14
CA PRO A 447 -5.84 1.44 -27.49
C PRO A 447 -4.57 1.17 -28.31
N CYS A 448 -4.61 1.34 -29.63
CA CYS A 448 -3.45 1.11 -30.49
C CYS A 448 -2.30 2.10 -30.23
N GLU A 449 -2.61 3.31 -29.74
CA GLU A 449 -1.64 4.39 -29.50
C GLU A 449 -1.22 4.52 -28.02
N ARG A 450 -1.59 3.55 -27.18
CA ARG A 450 -1.23 3.53 -25.75
C ARG A 450 0.03 2.71 -25.52
N SER A 451 0.82 3.13 -24.53
CA SER A 451 2.07 2.46 -24.13
C SER A 451 1.87 1.09 -23.50
N ARG A 452 0.78 0.88 -22.73
CA ARG A 452 0.55 -0.35 -21.95
C ARG A 452 -0.87 -0.83 -22.11
N LEU A 453 -1.02 -2.12 -22.41
CA LEU A 453 -2.33 -2.77 -22.54
C LEU A 453 -2.47 -3.91 -21.54
N TRP A 454 -3.50 -3.84 -20.71
CA TRP A 454 -3.84 -4.87 -19.70
C TRP A 454 -5.31 -5.32 -19.75
N ASP A 455 -6.19 -4.62 -20.49
CA ASP A 455 -7.59 -5.01 -20.63
C ASP A 455 -7.73 -6.04 -21.76
N SER A 456 -8.21 -7.23 -21.42
CA SER A 456 -8.26 -8.34 -22.38
C SER A 456 -9.14 -8.05 -23.60
N ASN A 457 -10.17 -7.20 -23.49
CA ASN A 457 -11.02 -6.85 -24.63
C ASN A 457 -10.29 -5.89 -25.57
N ASP A 458 -9.67 -4.84 -25.03
CA ASP A 458 -8.87 -3.89 -25.82
C ASP A 458 -7.73 -4.63 -26.54
N ILE A 459 -7.03 -5.53 -25.83
CA ILE A 459 -5.95 -6.34 -26.41
C ILE A 459 -6.49 -7.27 -27.51
N ALA A 460 -7.59 -7.99 -27.26
CA ALA A 460 -8.18 -8.88 -28.25
C ALA A 460 -8.57 -8.13 -29.54
N ASP A 461 -9.09 -6.90 -29.40
CA ASP A 461 -9.42 -6.04 -30.52
C ASP A 461 -8.18 -5.59 -31.30
N VAL A 462 -7.13 -5.12 -30.62
CA VAL A 462 -5.87 -4.70 -31.24
C VAL A 462 -5.22 -5.86 -32.01
N LEU A 463 -5.16 -7.03 -31.39
CA LEU A 463 -4.52 -8.22 -31.96
C LEU A 463 -5.33 -8.84 -33.11
N SER A 464 -6.66 -8.88 -33.01
CA SER A 464 -7.53 -9.45 -34.06
C SER A 464 -7.60 -8.57 -35.31
N LYS A 465 -7.54 -7.24 -35.14
CA LYS A 465 -7.56 -6.27 -36.24
C LYS A 465 -6.18 -6.00 -36.82
N ASN A 466 -5.12 -6.54 -36.23
CA ASN A 466 -3.73 -6.29 -36.62
C ASN A 466 -3.39 -4.79 -36.66
N SER A 467 -3.86 -4.05 -35.64
CA SER A 467 -3.81 -2.58 -35.60
C SER A 467 -2.79 -2.01 -34.62
N GLY A 468 -2.04 -2.85 -33.91
CA GLY A 468 -1.04 -2.35 -32.95
C GLY A 468 0.09 -1.59 -33.63
N THR A 469 0.58 -0.56 -32.95
CA THR A 469 1.60 0.35 -33.45
C THR A 469 2.88 0.27 -32.60
N GLU A 470 3.88 1.09 -32.95
CA GLU A 470 5.13 1.18 -32.20
C GLU A 470 4.97 1.79 -30.80
N ALA A 471 3.84 2.44 -30.53
CA ALA A 471 3.53 3.02 -29.23
C ALA A 471 3.40 1.95 -28.13
N ILE A 472 2.96 0.74 -28.49
CA ILE A 472 2.70 -0.33 -27.53
C ILE A 472 4.02 -0.94 -27.03
N GLU A 473 4.35 -0.70 -25.77
CA GLU A 473 5.54 -1.22 -25.09
C GLU A 473 5.26 -2.49 -24.29
N GLY A 474 4.03 -2.70 -23.82
CA GLY A 474 3.69 -3.85 -22.97
C GLY A 474 2.27 -4.37 -23.15
N ILE A 475 2.12 -5.70 -23.21
CA ILE A 475 0.83 -6.38 -23.31
C ILE A 475 0.75 -7.52 -22.29
N PHE A 476 -0.16 -7.40 -21.33
CA PHE A 476 -0.51 -8.47 -20.39
C PHE A 476 -1.98 -8.83 -20.58
N MET A 477 -2.25 -9.97 -21.20
CA MET A 477 -3.60 -10.43 -21.53
C MET A 477 -3.95 -11.64 -20.69
N ASP A 478 -5.07 -11.54 -19.95
CA ASP A 478 -5.76 -12.73 -19.48
C ASP A 478 -6.59 -13.28 -20.65
N ALA A 479 -6.14 -14.41 -21.19
CA ALA A 479 -6.71 -15.07 -22.35
C ALA A 479 -7.74 -16.14 -21.98
N CYS A 480 -8.20 -16.20 -20.73
CA CYS A 480 -9.30 -17.07 -20.37
C CYS A 480 -10.55 -16.77 -21.20
N ASP A 481 -11.20 -17.83 -21.67
CA ASP A 481 -12.45 -17.79 -22.44
C ASP A 481 -12.40 -17.00 -23.76
N LEU A 482 -11.23 -16.54 -24.20
CA LEU A 482 -11.04 -15.83 -25.46
C LEU A 482 -10.60 -16.78 -26.58
N THR A 483 -11.33 -16.75 -27.68
CA THR A 483 -10.97 -17.43 -28.93
C THR A 483 -10.65 -16.37 -29.98
N CYS A 484 -9.36 -16.08 -30.15
CA CYS A 484 -8.88 -15.16 -31.18
C CYS A 484 -7.96 -15.90 -32.15
N ALA A 485 -8.13 -15.66 -33.46
CA ALA A 485 -7.21 -16.12 -34.48
C ALA A 485 -6.25 -14.98 -34.82
N LEU A 486 -4.97 -15.17 -34.53
CA LEU A 486 -3.96 -14.15 -34.74
C LEU A 486 -3.37 -14.26 -36.15
N SER A 487 -3.13 -13.09 -36.77
CA SER A 487 -2.42 -12.98 -38.05
C SER A 487 -0.93 -13.31 -37.87
N PRO A 488 -0.25 -13.89 -38.88
CA PRO A 488 1.20 -14.07 -38.84
C PRO A 488 1.99 -12.79 -38.61
N THR A 489 1.44 -11.65 -39.03
CA THR A 489 2.07 -10.33 -38.94
C THR A 489 1.61 -9.51 -37.74
N VAL A 490 0.92 -10.11 -36.77
CA VAL A 490 0.26 -9.39 -35.65
C VAL A 490 1.21 -8.49 -34.84
N PHE A 491 2.48 -8.87 -34.73
CA PHE A 491 3.49 -8.11 -34.01
C PHE A 491 4.43 -7.31 -34.91
N SER A 492 4.23 -7.33 -36.23
CA SER A 492 5.19 -6.76 -37.19
C SER A 492 5.35 -5.25 -37.07
N ASN A 493 4.35 -4.52 -36.57
CA ASN A 493 4.39 -3.06 -36.39
C ASN A 493 4.68 -2.63 -34.94
N MET A 494 4.71 -3.57 -33.98
CA MET A 494 4.90 -3.29 -32.55
C MET A 494 6.37 -3.36 -32.17
N HIS A 495 7.22 -2.57 -32.85
CA HIS A 495 8.67 -2.66 -32.69
C HIS A 495 9.15 -2.23 -31.28
N GLY A 496 8.38 -1.40 -30.58
CA GLY A 496 8.66 -0.97 -29.20
C GLY A 496 8.26 -1.98 -28.11
N LEU A 497 7.64 -3.10 -28.48
CA LEU A 497 7.10 -4.07 -27.52
C LEU A 497 8.23 -4.76 -26.74
N ARG A 498 8.32 -4.46 -25.45
CA ARG A 498 9.32 -5.00 -24.52
C ARG A 498 8.78 -6.05 -23.57
N LEU A 499 7.47 -6.06 -23.30
CA LEU A 499 6.83 -7.00 -22.37
C LEU A 499 5.63 -7.69 -23.01
N LEU A 500 5.64 -9.02 -23.11
CA LEU A 500 4.52 -9.79 -23.62
C LEU A 500 4.16 -10.92 -22.65
N LYS A 501 2.93 -10.92 -22.14
CA LYS A 501 2.41 -11.96 -21.23
C LYS A 501 0.98 -12.36 -21.60
N PHE A 502 0.82 -13.60 -22.05
CA PHE A 502 -0.48 -14.24 -22.22
C PHE A 502 -0.62 -15.40 -21.23
N TYR A 503 -1.65 -15.33 -20.39
CA TYR A 503 -1.90 -16.28 -19.30
C TYR A 503 -3.40 -16.54 -19.15
N CYS A 504 -3.78 -17.58 -18.41
CA CYS A 504 -5.18 -17.77 -18.00
C CYS A 504 -5.29 -17.89 -16.48
N SER A 505 -6.06 -16.99 -15.87
CA SER A 505 -6.33 -16.96 -14.42
C SER A 505 -7.28 -18.05 -13.90
N THR A 506 -8.09 -18.67 -14.76
CA THR A 506 -9.10 -19.67 -14.36
C THR A 506 -8.59 -21.09 -14.56
N SER A 507 -8.55 -21.86 -13.47
CA SER A 507 -8.10 -23.26 -13.48
C SER A 507 -9.06 -24.13 -14.33
N GLY A 508 -8.53 -24.76 -15.38
CA GLY A 508 -9.29 -25.68 -16.25
C GLY A 508 -9.63 -25.11 -17.63
N ASN A 509 -9.42 -23.81 -17.85
CA ASN A 509 -9.54 -23.20 -19.17
C ASN A 509 -8.17 -23.14 -19.85
N GLU A 510 -8.09 -23.70 -21.07
CA GLU A 510 -6.90 -23.57 -21.91
C GLU A 510 -6.88 -22.21 -22.62
N CYS A 511 -5.70 -21.59 -22.74
CA CYS A 511 -5.53 -20.42 -23.60
C CYS A 511 -5.76 -20.83 -25.07
N LYS A 512 -6.86 -20.37 -25.67
CA LYS A 512 -7.29 -20.74 -27.03
C LYS A 512 -6.87 -19.70 -28.09
N LEU A 513 -5.68 -19.11 -27.94
CA LEU A 513 -5.10 -18.28 -28.98
C LEU A 513 -4.65 -19.15 -30.15
N ASN A 514 -5.34 -19.01 -31.28
CA ASN A 514 -5.10 -19.81 -32.47
C ASN A 514 -4.15 -19.10 -33.43
N LEU A 515 -3.12 -19.81 -33.88
CA LEU A 515 -2.15 -19.37 -34.87
C LEU A 515 -2.20 -20.26 -36.11
N PRO A 516 -3.30 -20.23 -36.90
CA PRO A 516 -3.53 -21.19 -37.99
C PRO A 516 -2.48 -21.07 -39.10
N GLN A 517 -1.93 -19.87 -39.31
CA GLN A 517 -0.93 -19.59 -40.34
C GLN A 517 0.49 -19.44 -39.75
N GLY A 518 0.66 -19.67 -38.45
CA GLY A 518 1.92 -19.42 -37.75
C GLY A 518 2.14 -17.94 -37.41
N LEU A 519 3.38 -17.60 -37.04
CA LEU A 519 3.86 -16.25 -36.76
C LEU A 519 5.10 -15.97 -37.62
N ASP A 520 5.16 -14.79 -38.23
CA ASP A 520 6.29 -14.37 -39.07
C ASP A 520 7.49 -13.94 -38.24
N THR A 521 7.25 -13.15 -37.19
CA THR A 521 8.26 -12.64 -36.26
C THR A 521 7.65 -12.30 -34.91
N LEU A 522 8.51 -12.12 -33.91
CA LEU A 522 8.22 -11.40 -32.67
C LEU A 522 9.11 -10.13 -32.63
N PRO A 523 8.76 -9.12 -31.81
CA PRO A 523 9.57 -7.91 -31.68
C PRO A 523 10.90 -8.19 -30.98
N ASP A 524 12.02 -7.73 -31.57
CA ASP A 524 13.38 -7.98 -31.06
C ASP A 524 13.70 -7.17 -29.78
N GLU A 525 12.85 -6.20 -29.43
CA GLU A 525 12.90 -5.46 -28.16
C GLU A 525 12.29 -6.25 -26.98
N LEU A 526 11.84 -7.50 -27.15
CA LEU A 526 11.27 -8.26 -26.04
C LEU A 526 12.29 -8.59 -24.94
N ARG A 527 11.93 -8.30 -23.68
CA ARG A 527 12.67 -8.67 -22.44
C ARG A 527 11.96 -9.78 -21.68
N LEU A 528 10.62 -9.78 -21.72
CA LEU A 528 9.76 -10.81 -21.15
C LEU A 528 8.87 -11.40 -22.25
N LEU A 529 8.96 -12.72 -22.45
CA LEU A 529 8.03 -13.49 -23.26
C LEU A 529 7.36 -14.56 -22.39
N HIS A 530 6.14 -14.29 -21.94
CA HIS A 530 5.29 -15.25 -21.25
C HIS A 530 4.11 -15.64 -22.15
N TRP A 531 3.98 -16.93 -22.46
CA TRP A 531 2.87 -17.41 -23.30
C TRP A 531 2.46 -18.82 -22.91
N GLU A 532 1.38 -18.93 -22.14
CA GLU A 532 0.84 -20.22 -21.73
C GLU A 532 0.15 -20.93 -22.91
N TYR A 533 0.34 -22.25 -23.01
CA TYR A 533 -0.23 -23.09 -24.06
C TYR A 533 0.17 -22.65 -25.47
N TYR A 534 1.42 -22.23 -25.66
CA TYR A 534 1.91 -21.77 -26.97
C TYR A 534 1.66 -22.83 -28.06
N PRO A 535 0.95 -22.49 -29.15
CA PRO A 535 0.39 -23.50 -30.05
C PRO A 535 1.37 -23.96 -31.13
N LEU A 536 2.47 -23.23 -31.38
CA LEU A 536 3.41 -23.55 -32.45
C LEU A 536 4.53 -24.47 -31.98
N LYS A 537 5.13 -25.18 -32.94
CA LYS A 537 6.24 -26.11 -32.71
C LYS A 537 7.57 -25.41 -32.40
N TYR A 538 7.74 -24.18 -32.87
CA TYR A 538 8.95 -23.37 -32.77
C TYR A 538 8.56 -21.89 -32.67
N LEU A 539 9.41 -21.07 -32.04
CA LEU A 539 9.33 -19.62 -32.18
C LEU A 539 9.65 -19.20 -33.63
N PRO A 540 9.19 -18.01 -34.07
CA PRO A 540 9.41 -17.52 -35.42
C PRO A 540 10.89 -17.45 -35.78
N LYS A 541 11.27 -17.94 -36.96
CA LYS A 541 12.68 -18.03 -37.38
C LYS A 541 13.38 -16.66 -37.43
N LYS A 542 12.65 -15.61 -37.81
CA LYS A 542 13.15 -14.24 -37.96
C LYS A 542 13.45 -13.54 -36.64
N PHE A 543 12.81 -13.95 -35.55
CA PHE A 543 12.95 -13.32 -34.24
C PHE A 543 14.39 -13.44 -33.71
N ASP A 544 14.96 -12.35 -33.22
CA ASP A 544 16.24 -12.31 -32.54
C ASP A 544 16.07 -12.10 -31.02
N PRO A 545 16.33 -13.12 -30.18
CA PRO A 545 16.13 -13.04 -28.74
C PRO A 545 17.29 -12.36 -27.98
N GLU A 546 18.14 -11.56 -28.63
CA GLU A 546 19.32 -10.92 -27.99
C GLU A 546 18.96 -10.14 -26.72
N ASN A 547 17.79 -9.48 -26.72
CA ASN A 547 17.33 -8.66 -25.60
C ASN A 547 16.56 -9.44 -24.52
N LEU A 548 16.26 -10.71 -24.76
CA LEU A 548 15.34 -11.49 -23.94
C LEU A 548 15.98 -11.89 -22.61
N VAL A 549 15.28 -11.64 -21.52
CA VAL A 549 15.70 -11.98 -20.14
C VAL A 549 14.96 -13.19 -19.61
N GLU A 550 13.67 -13.30 -19.92
CA GLU A 550 12.83 -14.41 -19.47
C GLU A 550 11.94 -14.96 -20.59
N VAL A 551 11.99 -16.28 -20.74
CA VAL A 551 11.03 -17.08 -21.51
C VAL A 551 10.20 -17.90 -20.52
N ASN A 552 8.89 -17.70 -20.51
CA ASN A 552 7.95 -18.45 -19.68
C ASN A 552 6.79 -18.97 -20.53
N MET A 553 6.93 -20.18 -21.07
CA MET A 553 5.96 -20.74 -22.01
C MET A 553 5.53 -22.14 -21.56
N PRO A 554 4.80 -22.26 -20.44
CA PRO A 554 4.39 -23.56 -19.93
C PRO A 554 3.28 -24.16 -20.80
N TYR A 555 3.14 -25.48 -20.75
CA TYR A 555 2.16 -26.28 -21.49
C TYR A 555 2.24 -26.11 -23.02
N SER A 556 3.42 -25.77 -23.54
CA SER A 556 3.59 -25.47 -24.96
C SER A 556 3.61 -26.73 -25.83
N LYS A 557 3.17 -26.58 -27.08
CA LYS A 557 3.25 -27.63 -28.11
C LYS A 557 4.60 -27.66 -28.83
N MET A 558 5.59 -26.92 -28.31
CA MET A 558 6.89 -26.76 -28.93
C MET A 558 7.69 -28.07 -28.93
N GLU A 559 8.40 -28.32 -30.03
CA GLU A 559 9.34 -29.43 -30.16
C GLU A 559 10.77 -28.97 -29.82
N LYS A 560 11.09 -27.73 -30.20
CA LYS A 560 12.31 -26.98 -29.84
C LYS A 560 11.96 -25.49 -29.72
N LEU A 561 12.73 -24.72 -28.96
CA LEU A 561 12.44 -23.31 -28.75
C LEU A 561 12.61 -22.46 -30.03
N TRP A 562 13.75 -22.57 -30.71
CA TRP A 562 14.01 -21.92 -32.01
C TRP A 562 14.93 -22.77 -32.90
N GLN A 563 15.01 -22.39 -34.17
CA GLN A 563 15.90 -23.02 -35.15
C GLN A 563 17.15 -22.16 -35.39
N GLY A 564 18.31 -22.81 -35.43
CA GLY A 564 19.60 -22.16 -35.63
C GLY A 564 20.18 -21.57 -34.35
N GLN A 565 21.38 -21.01 -34.49
CA GLN A 565 22.10 -20.34 -33.41
C GLN A 565 21.53 -18.94 -33.17
N LYS A 566 21.37 -18.55 -31.91
CA LYS A 566 20.81 -17.26 -31.48
C LYS A 566 21.66 -16.68 -30.36
N ASN A 567 21.71 -15.36 -30.23
CA ASN A 567 22.42 -14.71 -29.14
C ASN A 567 21.56 -14.72 -27.87
N LEU A 568 22.02 -15.39 -26.82
CA LEU A 568 21.29 -15.55 -25.55
C LEU A 568 22.01 -14.87 -24.38
N GLY A 569 22.84 -13.86 -24.70
CA GLY A 569 23.70 -13.19 -23.74
C GLY A 569 22.95 -12.51 -22.59
N LYS A 570 21.67 -12.15 -22.73
CA LYS A 570 20.89 -11.50 -21.66
C LYS A 570 19.91 -12.44 -20.94
N LEU A 571 19.76 -13.66 -21.45
CA LEU A 571 18.75 -14.61 -20.96
C LEU A 571 19.14 -15.16 -19.60
N LYS A 572 18.24 -15.01 -18.62
CA LYS A 572 18.43 -15.44 -17.22
C LYS A 572 17.47 -16.54 -16.79
N LYS A 573 16.27 -16.59 -17.36
CA LYS A 573 15.20 -17.49 -16.93
C LYS A 573 14.52 -18.18 -18.10
N ILE A 574 14.37 -19.49 -17.99
CA ILE A 574 13.58 -20.30 -18.92
C ILE A 574 12.65 -21.21 -18.14
N LYS A 575 11.36 -21.11 -18.44
CA LYS A 575 10.31 -21.97 -17.90
C LYS A 575 9.49 -22.53 -19.06
N LEU A 576 9.64 -23.83 -19.31
CA LEU A 576 8.95 -24.57 -20.37
C LEU A 576 8.15 -25.75 -19.79
N SER A 577 7.78 -25.66 -18.52
CA SER A 577 7.11 -26.75 -17.80
C SER A 577 5.88 -27.27 -18.55
N HIS A 578 5.69 -28.58 -18.49
CA HIS A 578 4.63 -29.36 -19.12
C HIS A 578 4.59 -29.24 -20.66
N SER A 579 5.68 -28.78 -21.30
CA SER A 579 5.84 -28.84 -22.75
C SER A 579 6.17 -30.26 -23.19
N ARG A 580 5.16 -31.13 -23.24
CA ARG A 580 5.34 -32.58 -23.44
C ARG A 580 5.96 -32.97 -24.77
N ASN A 581 5.90 -32.11 -25.79
CA ASN A 581 6.48 -32.36 -27.11
C ASN A 581 7.95 -31.91 -27.21
N LEU A 582 8.49 -31.25 -26.17
CA LEU A 582 9.85 -30.75 -26.17
C LEU A 582 10.82 -31.92 -26.14
N THR A 583 11.63 -32.05 -27.19
CA THR A 583 12.56 -33.19 -27.38
C THR A 583 14.02 -32.76 -27.32
N ASP A 584 14.30 -31.48 -27.50
CA ASP A 584 15.67 -30.97 -27.62
C ASP A 584 15.76 -29.55 -27.04
N VAL A 585 16.71 -29.38 -26.10
CA VAL A 585 17.06 -28.12 -25.44
C VAL A 585 18.53 -27.73 -25.64
N THR A 586 19.21 -28.27 -26.65
CA THR A 586 20.64 -28.04 -26.93
C THR A 586 21.01 -26.57 -27.09
N MET A 587 20.06 -25.72 -27.51
CA MET A 587 20.25 -24.29 -27.64
C MET A 587 20.56 -23.58 -26.32
N LEU A 588 20.27 -24.20 -25.17
CA LEU A 588 20.54 -23.60 -23.86
C LEU A 588 22.03 -23.63 -23.50
N SER A 589 22.82 -24.48 -24.15
CA SER A 589 24.27 -24.63 -23.90
C SER A 589 25.05 -23.32 -24.10
N GLU A 590 24.57 -22.43 -24.96
CA GLU A 590 25.19 -21.14 -25.26
C GLU A 590 24.70 -20.00 -24.33
N ALA A 591 23.64 -20.24 -23.56
CA ALA A 591 23.03 -19.25 -22.67
C ALA A 591 23.77 -19.16 -21.32
N MET A 592 24.98 -18.62 -21.36
CA MET A 592 25.91 -18.59 -20.21
C MET A 592 25.41 -17.79 -18.99
N ASN A 593 24.41 -16.93 -19.16
CA ASN A 593 23.84 -16.10 -18.10
C ASN A 593 22.55 -16.66 -17.47
N LEU A 594 22.16 -17.89 -17.83
CA LEU A 594 21.01 -18.56 -17.21
C LEU A 594 21.21 -18.78 -15.70
N GLU A 595 20.20 -18.38 -14.94
CA GLU A 595 20.10 -18.52 -13.48
C GLU A 595 19.05 -19.56 -13.10
N HIS A 596 17.97 -19.69 -13.88
CA HIS A 596 16.88 -20.64 -13.59
C HIS A 596 16.39 -21.35 -14.85
N ILE A 597 16.33 -22.68 -14.78
CA ILE A 597 15.76 -23.55 -15.81
C ILE A 597 14.66 -24.40 -15.17
N ASP A 598 13.46 -24.32 -15.72
CA ASP A 598 12.31 -25.14 -15.35
C ASP A 598 11.75 -25.87 -16.56
N LEU A 599 11.92 -27.20 -16.56
CA LEU A 599 11.48 -28.14 -17.58
C LEU A 599 10.55 -29.20 -16.96
N GLU A 600 9.93 -28.90 -15.81
CA GLU A 600 9.06 -29.87 -15.12
C GLU A 600 8.01 -30.46 -16.06
N GLY A 601 7.83 -31.78 -16.10
CA GLY A 601 6.82 -32.45 -16.92
C GLY A 601 7.08 -32.42 -18.43
N CYS A 602 8.30 -32.09 -18.87
CA CYS A 602 8.73 -32.26 -20.26
C CYS A 602 9.06 -33.73 -20.55
N THR A 603 8.01 -34.56 -20.65
CA THR A 603 8.14 -36.02 -20.70
C THR A 603 8.91 -36.58 -21.89
N SER A 604 8.98 -35.87 -23.03
CA SER A 604 9.70 -36.33 -24.24
C SER A 604 11.20 -36.00 -24.23
N LEU A 605 11.73 -35.36 -23.18
CA LEU A 605 13.16 -35.10 -23.04
C LEU A 605 13.89 -36.38 -22.63
N VAL A 606 14.77 -36.88 -23.51
CA VAL A 606 15.54 -38.11 -23.29
C VAL A 606 16.98 -37.82 -22.86
N ASP A 607 17.63 -36.86 -23.52
CA ASP A 607 19.05 -36.54 -23.32
C ASP A 607 19.27 -35.03 -23.18
N VAL A 608 19.87 -34.62 -22.06
CA VAL A 608 20.27 -33.22 -21.80
C VAL A 608 21.78 -33.07 -21.54
N SER A 609 22.57 -34.10 -21.85
CA SER A 609 24.01 -34.18 -21.53
C SER A 609 24.86 -33.03 -22.09
N THR A 610 24.49 -32.50 -23.27
CA THR A 610 25.16 -31.37 -23.93
C THR A 610 24.33 -30.10 -23.93
N SER A 611 23.15 -30.14 -23.31
CA SER A 611 22.12 -29.11 -23.50
C SER A 611 22.11 -28.04 -22.42
N ILE A 612 22.53 -28.38 -21.19
CA ILE A 612 22.55 -27.42 -20.09
C ILE A 612 23.87 -26.64 -20.11
N PRO A 613 23.84 -25.30 -20.00
CA PRO A 613 25.06 -24.52 -19.94
C PRO A 613 25.82 -24.89 -18.67
N LEU A 614 27.07 -25.32 -18.83
CA LEU A 614 27.98 -25.64 -17.72
C LEU A 614 28.50 -24.38 -16.99
N SER A 615 27.72 -23.29 -17.02
CA SER A 615 28.11 -21.98 -16.50
C SER A 615 27.93 -21.90 -14.98
N GLY A 616 28.75 -21.07 -14.35
CA GLY A 616 28.74 -20.84 -12.91
C GLY A 616 27.61 -19.94 -12.40
N LYS A 617 26.58 -19.59 -13.19
CA LYS A 617 25.47 -18.71 -12.74
C LYS A 617 24.16 -19.44 -12.47
N LEU A 618 23.99 -20.67 -12.97
CA LEU A 618 22.77 -21.45 -12.78
C LEU A 618 22.53 -21.73 -11.29
N VAL A 619 21.40 -21.25 -10.75
CA VAL A 619 21.00 -21.36 -9.35
C VAL A 619 19.99 -22.49 -9.14
N SER A 620 19.10 -22.71 -10.11
CA SER A 620 18.02 -23.70 -10.03
C SER A 620 17.85 -24.46 -11.34
N LEU A 621 17.77 -25.78 -11.24
CA LEU A 621 17.43 -26.69 -12.34
C LEU A 621 16.30 -27.62 -11.90
N ASN A 622 15.11 -27.44 -12.49
CA ASN A 622 13.94 -28.28 -12.26
C ASN A 622 13.64 -29.11 -13.50
N MET A 623 13.70 -30.43 -13.38
CA MET A 623 13.32 -31.41 -14.41
C MET A 623 12.43 -32.50 -13.80
N LYS A 624 11.66 -32.14 -12.76
CA LYS A 624 10.66 -33.02 -12.15
C LYS A 624 9.70 -33.57 -13.21
N ASP A 625 9.22 -34.80 -13.07
CA ASP A 625 8.28 -35.44 -13.99
C ASP A 625 8.77 -35.55 -15.47
N CYS A 626 10.08 -35.40 -15.73
CA CYS A 626 10.69 -35.74 -17.03
C CYS A 626 10.90 -37.25 -17.13
N SER A 627 9.81 -37.99 -17.40
CA SER A 627 9.75 -39.46 -17.28
C SER A 627 10.76 -40.20 -18.15
N ASP A 628 11.02 -39.73 -19.37
CA ASP A 628 11.87 -40.42 -20.35
C ASP A 628 13.35 -40.01 -20.28
N LEU A 629 13.69 -39.15 -19.32
CA LEU A 629 15.03 -38.61 -19.14
C LEU A 629 16.01 -39.69 -18.69
N ARG A 630 17.09 -39.90 -19.46
CA ARG A 630 18.09 -40.96 -19.23
C ARG A 630 19.47 -40.44 -18.91
N THR A 631 19.85 -39.28 -19.44
CA THR A 631 21.22 -38.74 -19.35
C THR A 631 21.23 -37.29 -18.92
N LEU A 632 22.21 -36.96 -18.07
CA LEU A 632 22.43 -35.63 -17.50
C LEU A 632 23.82 -35.10 -17.90
N PRO A 633 24.04 -33.77 -17.88
CA PRO A 633 25.37 -33.18 -18.03
C PRO A 633 26.25 -33.48 -16.81
N ALA A 634 27.56 -33.34 -16.96
CA ALA A 634 28.47 -33.29 -15.81
C ALA A 634 28.23 -32.00 -15.01
N MET A 635 27.86 -32.12 -13.74
CA MET A 635 27.37 -31.03 -12.90
C MET A 635 28.46 -30.40 -12.01
N VAL A 636 29.68 -30.94 -11.97
CA VAL A 636 30.80 -30.37 -11.18
C VAL A 636 31.08 -28.91 -11.52
N GLY A 637 30.86 -28.48 -12.77
CA GLY A 637 31.04 -27.09 -13.22
C GLY A 637 29.95 -26.11 -12.75
N LEU A 638 28.80 -26.60 -12.27
CA LEU A 638 27.64 -25.78 -11.90
C LEU A 638 27.78 -25.21 -10.48
N THR A 639 28.80 -24.39 -10.25
CA THR A 639 29.19 -23.95 -8.89
C THR A 639 28.17 -23.09 -8.17
N SER A 640 27.20 -22.48 -8.85
CA SER A 640 26.13 -21.69 -8.22
C SER A 640 24.83 -22.46 -7.97
N LEU A 641 24.76 -23.72 -8.42
CA LEU A 641 23.52 -24.50 -8.36
C LEU A 641 23.18 -24.83 -6.91
N LYS A 642 22.01 -24.36 -6.46
CA LYS A 642 21.49 -24.56 -5.10
C LYS A 642 20.34 -25.56 -5.06
N LEU A 643 19.56 -25.66 -6.12
CA LEU A 643 18.40 -26.54 -6.23
C LEU A 643 18.52 -27.40 -7.49
N LEU A 644 18.45 -28.72 -7.30
CA LEU A 644 18.28 -29.70 -8.36
C LEU A 644 17.09 -30.59 -8.05
N SER A 645 16.12 -30.64 -8.97
CA SER A 645 14.95 -31.50 -8.89
C SER A 645 14.87 -32.42 -10.11
N LEU A 646 14.92 -33.72 -9.84
CA LEU A 646 14.81 -34.84 -10.80
C LEU A 646 13.73 -35.83 -10.32
N THR A 647 12.80 -35.36 -9.48
CA THR A 647 11.71 -36.18 -8.96
C THR A 647 10.92 -36.79 -10.11
N ASP A 648 10.60 -38.07 -10.02
CA ASP A 648 9.84 -38.84 -11.01
C ASP A 648 10.46 -38.85 -12.43
N CYS A 649 11.78 -38.66 -12.55
CA CYS A 649 12.55 -39.04 -13.74
C CYS A 649 12.71 -40.57 -13.80
N SER A 650 11.65 -41.25 -14.23
CA SER A 650 11.49 -42.70 -14.11
C SER A 650 12.45 -43.55 -14.94
N GLU A 651 13.13 -42.99 -15.95
CA GLU A 651 14.11 -43.70 -16.78
C GLU A 651 15.57 -43.40 -16.39
N LEU A 652 15.79 -42.54 -15.39
CA LEU A 652 17.11 -42.12 -14.95
C LEU A 652 17.75 -43.21 -14.05
N GLU A 653 18.74 -43.92 -14.59
CA GLU A 653 19.44 -45.01 -13.88
C GLU A 653 20.78 -44.60 -13.23
N GLU A 654 21.44 -43.57 -13.75
CA GLU A 654 22.80 -43.19 -13.33
C GLU A 654 22.98 -41.66 -13.28
N ILE A 655 23.77 -41.19 -12.30
CA ILE A 655 24.17 -39.80 -12.15
C ILE A 655 25.69 -39.77 -11.91
N GLN A 656 26.44 -39.05 -12.75
CA GLN A 656 27.91 -39.08 -12.71
C GLN A 656 28.50 -38.32 -11.52
N ASP A 657 27.97 -37.14 -11.25
CA ASP A 657 28.46 -36.22 -10.22
C ASP A 657 27.33 -35.30 -9.75
N PHE A 658 27.65 -34.38 -8.84
CA PHE A 658 26.72 -33.37 -8.35
C PHE A 658 27.43 -32.03 -8.24
N ALA A 659 26.67 -30.94 -8.34
CA ALA A 659 27.20 -29.61 -8.15
C ALA A 659 27.66 -29.39 -6.69
N PRO A 660 28.80 -28.71 -6.46
CA PRO A 660 29.47 -28.66 -5.16
C PRO A 660 28.72 -27.85 -4.09
N ASN A 661 27.84 -26.92 -4.49
CA ASN A 661 27.15 -25.98 -3.58
C ASN A 661 25.63 -26.22 -3.48
N LEU A 662 25.17 -27.44 -3.80
CA LEU A 662 23.76 -27.81 -3.69
C LEU A 662 23.26 -27.68 -2.25
N LYS A 663 22.04 -27.15 -2.12
CA LYS A 663 21.30 -27.06 -0.85
C LYS A 663 20.09 -27.99 -0.81
N GLN A 664 19.44 -28.21 -1.95
CA GLN A 664 18.27 -29.07 -2.08
C GLN A 664 18.45 -29.99 -3.27
N LEU A 665 18.32 -31.29 -3.03
CA LEU A 665 18.44 -32.35 -4.02
C LEU A 665 17.22 -33.28 -3.92
N TYR A 666 16.41 -33.29 -4.97
CA TYR A 666 15.23 -34.16 -5.06
C TYR A 666 15.40 -35.18 -6.18
N LEU A 667 15.44 -36.46 -5.82
CA LEU A 667 15.63 -37.59 -6.72
C LEU A 667 14.52 -38.65 -6.54
N ALA A 668 13.44 -38.30 -5.84
CA ALA A 668 12.37 -39.24 -5.54
C ALA A 668 11.84 -39.89 -6.82
N GLY A 669 11.48 -41.17 -6.79
CA GLY A 669 10.91 -41.89 -7.94
C GLY A 669 11.88 -42.23 -9.07
N THR A 670 13.18 -41.91 -8.96
CA THR A 670 14.19 -42.29 -9.97
C THR A 670 14.60 -43.78 -9.88
N LEU A 671 15.23 -44.30 -10.94
CA LEU A 671 15.75 -45.67 -11.01
C LEU A 671 17.23 -45.81 -10.63
N ILE A 672 17.80 -44.79 -9.99
CA ILE A 672 19.21 -44.78 -9.60
C ILE A 672 19.57 -45.98 -8.71
N ARG A 673 20.72 -46.59 -8.98
CA ARG A 673 21.23 -47.75 -8.23
C ARG A 673 22.14 -47.33 -7.08
N GLU A 674 22.87 -46.25 -7.28
CA GLU A 674 23.82 -45.65 -6.35
C GLU A 674 23.90 -44.14 -6.55
N LEU A 675 24.40 -43.43 -5.54
CA LEU A 675 24.71 -42.00 -5.61
C LEU A 675 26.21 -41.83 -5.86
N PRO A 676 26.64 -40.87 -6.69
CA PRO A 676 28.05 -40.60 -6.91
C PRO A 676 28.74 -40.11 -5.63
N LEU A 677 30.04 -40.42 -5.49
CA LEU A 677 30.85 -40.04 -4.31
C LEU A 677 30.96 -38.51 -4.13
N SER A 678 30.71 -37.72 -5.18
CA SER A 678 30.66 -36.26 -5.11
C SER A 678 29.68 -35.75 -4.05
N ILE A 679 28.63 -36.51 -3.72
CA ILE A 679 27.66 -36.13 -2.69
C ILE A 679 28.29 -35.95 -1.31
N GLU A 680 29.41 -36.65 -1.03
CA GLU A 680 30.13 -36.54 0.24
C GLU A 680 30.86 -35.18 0.37
N ASN A 681 31.10 -34.50 -0.74
CA ASN A 681 31.80 -33.22 -0.79
C ASN A 681 30.84 -32.01 -0.73
N ILE A 682 29.52 -32.22 -0.74
CA ILE A 682 28.52 -31.14 -0.71
C ILE A 682 28.29 -30.67 0.72
N GLY A 683 29.09 -29.69 1.16
CA GLY A 683 29.05 -29.19 2.53
C GLY A 683 27.81 -28.36 2.91
N GLN A 684 26.93 -28.04 1.95
CA GLN A 684 25.75 -27.17 2.15
C GLN A 684 24.41 -27.87 1.93
N LEU A 685 24.39 -29.19 1.67
CA LEU A 685 23.18 -29.92 1.36
C LEU A 685 22.28 -30.01 2.60
N VAL A 686 21.10 -29.38 2.55
CA VAL A 686 20.11 -29.30 3.63
C VAL A 686 19.04 -30.37 3.47
N THR A 687 18.53 -30.54 2.25
CA THR A 687 17.46 -31.50 1.93
C THR A 687 17.95 -32.50 0.90
N LEU A 688 17.82 -33.79 1.21
CA LEU A 688 18.04 -34.91 0.30
C LEU A 688 16.79 -35.79 0.27
N ASP A 689 16.08 -35.76 -0.85
CA ASP A 689 14.89 -36.56 -1.08
C ASP A 689 15.17 -37.72 -2.03
N LEU A 690 15.05 -38.94 -1.51
CA LEU A 690 15.25 -40.20 -2.22
C LEU A 690 14.00 -41.08 -2.14
N GLU A 691 12.83 -40.53 -1.82
CA GLU A 691 11.61 -41.34 -1.68
C GLU A 691 11.34 -42.17 -2.94
N ASN A 692 10.88 -43.40 -2.78
CA ASN A 692 10.57 -44.31 -3.88
C ASN A 692 11.72 -44.60 -4.86
N CYS A 693 12.99 -44.37 -4.49
CA CYS A 693 14.16 -44.85 -5.25
C CYS A 693 14.31 -46.37 -5.11
N ARG A 694 13.45 -47.15 -5.78
CA ARG A 694 13.28 -48.59 -5.54
C ARG A 694 14.51 -49.43 -5.88
N ARG A 695 15.40 -48.96 -6.74
CA ARG A 695 16.63 -49.66 -7.15
C ARG A 695 17.88 -49.25 -6.37
N LEU A 696 17.78 -48.23 -5.51
CA LEU A 696 18.90 -47.73 -4.72
C LEU A 696 19.35 -48.79 -3.72
N GLN A 697 20.60 -49.25 -3.84
CA GLN A 697 21.11 -50.37 -3.03
C GLN A 697 21.90 -49.91 -1.80
N HIS A 698 22.61 -48.78 -1.94
CA HIS A 698 23.58 -48.30 -0.96
C HIS A 698 23.55 -46.77 -0.91
N LEU A 699 23.80 -46.21 0.28
CA LEU A 699 24.10 -44.80 0.48
C LEU A 699 25.61 -44.64 0.72
N PRO A 700 26.28 -43.66 0.11
CA PRO A 700 27.66 -43.30 0.42
C PRO A 700 27.87 -43.07 1.92
N PHE A 701 29.03 -43.48 2.45
CA PHE A 701 29.32 -43.43 3.89
C PHE A 701 29.31 -41.99 4.42
N GLY A 702 29.72 -41.02 3.59
CA GLY A 702 29.74 -39.60 3.93
C GLY A 702 28.36 -39.01 4.25
N ILE A 703 27.26 -39.53 3.64
CA ILE A 703 25.90 -39.05 3.94
C ILE A 703 25.55 -39.27 5.42
N ARG A 704 26.00 -40.38 6.00
CA ARG A 704 25.75 -40.71 7.41
C ARG A 704 26.42 -39.73 8.37
N ASN A 705 27.55 -39.18 7.98
CA ASN A 705 28.35 -38.25 8.79
C ASN A 705 28.14 -36.79 8.37
N SER A 706 27.25 -36.52 7.40
CA SER A 706 26.97 -35.17 6.96
C SER A 706 26.36 -34.37 8.11
N ARG A 707 26.92 -33.19 8.35
CA ARG A 707 26.43 -32.23 9.36
C ARG A 707 25.46 -31.21 8.77
N SER A 708 25.34 -31.14 7.45
CA SER A 708 24.52 -30.15 6.76
C SER A 708 23.10 -30.65 6.50
N ILE A 709 22.92 -31.96 6.28
CA ILE A 709 21.63 -32.55 5.93
C ILE A 709 20.71 -32.50 7.16
N VAL A 710 19.63 -31.73 7.03
CA VAL A 710 18.57 -31.58 8.04
C VAL A 710 17.42 -32.53 7.73
N GLU A 711 17.08 -32.69 6.46
CA GLU A 711 15.97 -33.51 5.98
C GLU A 711 16.48 -34.58 5.01
N LEU A 712 16.30 -35.85 5.38
CA LEU A 712 16.64 -37.00 4.55
C LEU A 712 15.41 -37.89 4.41
N LYS A 713 14.85 -37.97 3.21
CA LYS A 713 13.67 -38.80 2.94
C LYS A 713 14.07 -40.06 2.19
N LEU A 714 13.66 -41.20 2.72
CA LEU A 714 14.03 -42.54 2.24
C LEU A 714 12.83 -43.50 2.14
N SER A 715 11.61 -42.98 2.29
CA SER A 715 10.40 -43.81 2.26
C SER A 715 10.32 -44.56 0.92
N GLY A 716 9.85 -45.82 0.90
CA GLY A 716 9.72 -46.58 -0.35
C GLY A 716 11.02 -47.07 -1.02
N CYS A 717 12.20 -46.88 -0.42
CA CYS A 717 13.48 -47.43 -0.92
C CYS A 717 13.62 -48.95 -0.64
N THR A 718 12.95 -49.80 -1.40
CA THR A 718 12.84 -51.24 -1.10
C THR A 718 14.11 -52.06 -1.28
N SER A 719 15.04 -51.65 -2.16
CA SER A 719 16.32 -52.36 -2.38
C SER A 719 17.46 -51.90 -1.46
N LEU A 720 17.20 -50.89 -0.61
CA LEU A 720 18.24 -50.28 0.21
C LEU A 720 18.66 -51.22 1.33
N LYS A 721 19.91 -51.69 1.27
CA LYS A 721 20.46 -52.62 2.26
C LYS A 721 20.67 -51.91 3.60
N ARG A 722 20.46 -52.66 4.69
CA ARG A 722 20.45 -52.23 6.12
C ARG A 722 21.26 -50.95 6.41
N ILE A 723 20.55 -49.85 6.67
CA ILE A 723 21.13 -48.61 7.19
C ILE A 723 21.45 -48.81 8.68
N ARG A 724 22.73 -48.71 9.08
CA ARG A 724 23.08 -48.59 10.51
C ARG A 724 22.81 -47.14 10.94
N ALA A 725 22.01 -46.97 11.99
CA ALA A 725 21.42 -45.71 12.48
C ALA A 725 22.21 -44.41 12.19
N PHE A 726 21.48 -43.39 11.73
CA PHE A 726 21.91 -41.98 11.65
C PHE A 726 21.87 -41.34 13.03
N GLN A 727 22.91 -40.60 13.43
CA GLN A 727 23.01 -40.06 14.79
C GLN A 727 22.27 -38.73 15.01
N ASN A 728 21.80 -38.02 13.96
CA ASN A 728 21.32 -36.63 14.07
C ASN A 728 20.08 -36.24 13.24
N LEU A 729 19.32 -37.17 12.66
CA LEU A 729 18.19 -36.83 11.78
C LEU A 729 16.85 -36.84 12.54
N ARG A 730 15.98 -35.85 12.31
CA ARG A 730 14.57 -35.95 12.68
C ARG A 730 13.85 -36.83 11.64
N PRO A 731 13.00 -37.78 12.08
CA PRO A 731 12.30 -38.70 11.19
C PRO A 731 11.28 -38.00 10.30
#